data_AF-A0A5B8MTX7-F1
#
_entry.id   AF-A0A5B8MTX7-F1
#
_cell.length_a   1.000
_cell.length_b   1.000
_cell.length_c   1.000
_cell.angle_alpha   90.00
_cell.angle_beta   90.00
_cell.angle_gamma   90.00
#
_symmetry.space_group_name_H-M   'P 1'
#
loop_
_entity.id
_entity.type
_entity.pdbx_description
1 polymer ?
#
loop_
_entity_poly.entity_id
_entity_poly.type
_entity_poly.pdbx_seq_one_letter_code
_entity_poly.pdbx_strand_id
1 'polypeptide(L)'
;MTNTNPMEEKKQQQHQHQQQEHVVGHEGKCPALWTGRNLTVGDAWRSAEANGRDGGVEREGREGLERADLDFTASVVDEPVERFARRFVVTFRDYKLVGEHRARLTERLNTELNETQRGGWNWVDRKNAAVKYPTDFGVVSVTDESVLPALRGVDMVKGIFADNKIAGRGLLSTTESDYRSMWDKVAEELGPEDILVKGPGRLHGPFSSEGLDGGSGQTKTSTRAGRTLKFGWPSFKKGQLKSLYKPEKIWKLGFTGQKIRVGIFDTGVRQDHPDLKHVEFRSNFTHQQSLSDGLGHGSFVAGCIASVNPQCPANAPDAELYTFKVFTDDQESFTSWYLDAVNFAMIKKVHIINVSIGGPDYSDTPFVDKFKEAAGNGIIVIVAMGNMGPLWGTANNPGDEMFTIGVGGHNSNFDIANFQVRGMTIQEAPYGYGRIKPDVVTYGEQVSSLRIERGCKESSGTSIAAPVATGLAALIASSVPEEDWYWKLNPASMKQVLMEGADKLRGVSIYAQGPGKANLAKSFAIMQTYKPKVTIFPPKIDLLDDMQYMWPHSRSPLYASAMPLMMNLTITNGLGSHGYFKKEPVWTPTNTLGRELVFKFEHSNVLWPWSGYLGLFVHVKESARFSSGRAKGTITFTIHSPPFPGEKNGREQEVKVDFTAMVIPTPPRNQRVLWDDYHNIQYPPDYIPIDDLEYRREMLDWNGDHPHTNFREVFNYLTGNGYYVEVLGSSMTCFDASNYGTLVLCDSEGEFHQEEIAKLESDVKQGGLGLLVIGEWYNRRQMQRLKIFDDNTRSIWSPIVGGGNVPALNRLLSPFGIAFSDEVTKGQLRLGRTSIPVGTGTSLHRLPPQSSLFSLSGGGSPVLGLTAAGKGKVVAYCDTSAFDENLGNSLHPEIFLDFVSYASGRAYPSWIRNGQVHNQGYVGTRTRAPGADELLEEDALRVLKRPMGCHTNAPLYQRQSQGAEEVPKAKEAEPVQEADKGEPGEGQGGRADERVGEHIEEETLVGRAPPTTTEPEWASLRPRVDARKIFEAYYQRQIYGFLVVIACLALLFLWKRISTSRRNKIKATKNRYTRLRQIV
;
A
#
# COMPACT_ATOMS: atom_id res chain seq x y z
N MET A 1 38.04 35.52 48.42
CA MET A 1 37.96 36.79 47.65
C MET A 1 39.40 37.22 47.31
N THR A 2 39.55 38.31 46.53
CA THR A 2 40.80 39.01 46.16
C THR A 2 41.87 38.24 45.36
N ASN A 3 42.12 38.76 44.14
CA ASN A 3 43.35 38.80 43.31
C ASN A 3 44.66 38.30 43.97
N THR A 4 45.59 37.63 43.27
CA THR A 4 46.43 38.20 42.17
C THR A 4 47.17 37.11 41.34
N ASN A 5 47.83 37.53 40.24
CA ASN A 5 48.95 36.87 39.52
C ASN A 5 50.21 37.80 39.70
N PRO A 6 51.49 37.47 39.36
CA PRO A 6 51.98 36.46 38.39
C PRO A 6 53.26 35.66 38.83
N MET A 7 53.88 34.92 37.88
CA MET A 7 55.33 34.64 37.62
C MET A 7 56.35 34.42 38.79
N GLU A 8 57.42 33.60 38.69
CA GLU A 8 58.05 32.82 37.59
C GLU A 8 58.78 31.57 38.20
N GLU A 9 59.85 30.88 37.74
CA GLU A 9 60.87 30.99 36.68
C GLU A 9 61.59 29.62 36.47
N LYS A 10 62.48 29.49 35.45
CA LYS A 10 63.68 28.57 35.38
C LYS A 10 63.47 27.02 35.36
N LYS A 11 64.21 26.20 34.57
CA LYS A 11 65.24 26.48 33.54
C LYS A 11 65.60 25.28 32.60
N GLN A 12 65.95 25.62 31.35
CA GLN A 12 66.99 25.06 30.44
C GLN A 12 67.07 23.56 30.01
N GLN A 13 66.82 23.39 28.70
CA GLN A 13 67.46 22.54 27.67
C GLN A 13 68.86 21.94 27.93
N GLN A 14 69.15 20.74 27.38
CA GLN A 14 70.02 20.56 26.17
C GLN A 14 70.07 19.10 25.63
N HIS A 15 70.61 18.92 24.41
CA HIS A 15 70.85 17.62 23.74
C HIS A 15 72.23 17.04 24.12
N GLN A 16 72.42 15.71 24.05
CA GLN A 16 73.38 15.09 23.10
C GLN A 16 73.36 13.53 23.04
N HIS A 17 74.27 13.00 22.19
CA HIS A 17 74.43 11.67 21.60
C HIS A 17 74.73 10.46 22.51
N GLN A 18 74.59 9.28 21.86
CA GLN A 18 75.42 8.05 21.96
C GLN A 18 75.37 7.15 23.21
N GLN A 19 75.17 5.84 22.93
CA GLN A 19 75.91 4.64 23.40
C GLN A 19 76.02 4.38 24.94
N GLN A 20 76.01 3.15 25.44
CA GLN A 20 76.07 1.83 24.80
C GLN A 20 75.41 0.72 25.66
N GLU A 21 75.11 -0.41 25.00
CA GLU A 21 75.13 -1.84 25.41
C GLU A 21 75.27 -2.23 26.91
N HIS A 22 74.65 -3.31 27.39
CA HIS A 22 74.76 -4.73 26.97
C HIS A 22 73.54 -5.55 27.46
N VAL A 23 73.19 -6.79 27.07
CA VAL A 23 73.44 -7.77 25.97
C VAL A 23 72.36 -8.85 26.20
N VAL A 24 71.49 -9.33 25.29
CA VAL A 24 71.53 -9.69 23.85
C VAL A 24 72.23 -11.02 23.55
N GLY A 25 71.47 -12.12 23.60
CA GLY A 25 71.95 -13.45 23.21
C GLY A 25 71.76 -13.77 21.72
N HIS A 26 72.86 -14.10 21.04
CA HIS A 26 72.90 -15.08 19.95
C HIS A 26 73.39 -16.43 20.55
N GLU A 27 73.30 -17.60 19.91
CA GLU A 27 73.12 -18.01 18.51
C GLU A 27 71.97 -19.07 18.41
N GLY A 28 71.45 -19.50 17.26
CA GLY A 28 71.73 -19.14 15.86
C GLY A 28 71.98 -20.37 14.95
N LYS A 29 71.04 -20.69 14.04
CA LYS A 29 71.30 -21.41 12.77
C LYS A 29 70.08 -21.39 11.82
N CYS A 30 70.31 -20.98 10.58
CA CYS A 30 69.45 -21.13 9.39
C CYS A 30 69.96 -22.33 8.54
N PRO A 31 69.38 -22.77 7.39
CA PRO A 31 68.66 -22.04 6.31
C PRO A 31 67.14 -22.40 6.20
N ALA A 32 66.23 -21.55 5.70
CA ALA A 32 65.95 -21.10 4.30
C ALA A 32 65.24 -22.19 3.41
N LEU A 33 64.34 -21.91 2.45
CA LEU A 33 63.95 -20.68 1.73
C LEU A 33 62.42 -20.57 1.48
N TRP A 34 61.91 -19.30 1.46
CA TRP A 34 60.98 -18.62 0.52
C TRP A 34 59.70 -19.33 0.00
N THR A 35 58.51 -18.71 -0.08
CA THR A 35 58.06 -17.28 -0.02
C THR A 35 56.65 -17.18 0.68
N GLY A 36 55.88 -16.08 0.82
CA GLY A 36 55.85 -14.72 0.26
C GLY A 36 54.80 -14.56 -0.87
N ARG A 37 53.50 -14.27 -0.70
CA ARG A 37 52.62 -13.47 0.20
C ARG A 37 52.32 -12.00 -0.19
N ASN A 38 51.02 -11.70 -0.07
CA ASN A 38 50.21 -10.46 -0.09
C ASN A 38 50.88 -9.14 0.36
N LEU A 39 50.24 -8.00 0.05
CA LEU A 39 49.68 -7.08 1.07
C LEU A 39 48.68 -6.04 0.50
N THR A 40 48.26 -5.05 1.33
CA THR A 40 46.98 -4.33 1.27
C THR A 40 47.07 -2.80 1.20
N VAL A 41 45.96 -2.17 0.78
CA VAL A 41 45.44 -0.80 1.06
C VAL A 41 46.29 0.13 1.94
N GLY A 42 46.53 1.37 1.47
CA GLY A 42 46.93 2.52 2.31
C GLY A 42 47.39 3.78 1.54
N ASP A 43 46.66 4.88 1.72
CA ASP A 43 47.01 6.32 1.63
C ASP A 43 48.05 6.89 0.63
N ALA A 44 47.61 7.85 -0.21
CA ALA A 44 48.40 9.06 -0.55
C ALA A 44 47.54 10.20 -1.18
N TRP A 45 47.76 11.44 -0.74
CA TRP A 45 47.36 12.68 -1.41
C TRP A 45 48.46 13.73 -1.19
N ARG A 46 49.12 14.23 -2.25
CA ARG A 46 49.79 15.57 -2.38
C ARG A 46 50.77 15.62 -3.56
N SER A 47 50.84 16.82 -4.17
CA SER A 47 51.98 17.37 -4.93
C SER A 47 52.40 16.68 -6.25
N ALA A 48 52.98 17.37 -7.23
CA ALA A 48 52.99 18.81 -7.52
C ALA A 48 53.40 19.07 -8.98
N GLU A 49 53.20 20.32 -9.41
CA GLU A 49 53.87 21.07 -10.48
C GLU A 49 55.14 20.46 -11.11
N ALA A 50 55.23 20.47 -12.44
CA ALA A 50 55.99 21.51 -13.16
C ALA A 50 56.26 21.17 -14.64
N ASN A 51 55.88 22.09 -15.53
CA ASN A 51 56.63 22.62 -16.69
C ASN A 51 55.68 23.03 -17.83
N GLY A 52 55.96 24.17 -18.44
CA GLY A 52 55.31 24.64 -19.68
C GLY A 52 56.21 25.67 -20.36
N ARG A 53 55.78 26.22 -21.51
CA ARG A 53 56.19 27.56 -22.00
C ARG A 53 55.47 27.96 -23.30
N ASP A 54 55.30 29.28 -23.42
CA ASP A 54 55.34 30.15 -24.61
C ASP A 54 54.51 29.81 -25.86
N GLY A 55 53.68 30.78 -26.28
CA GLY A 55 52.95 30.74 -27.56
C GLY A 55 51.67 31.59 -27.58
N GLY A 56 51.78 32.93 -27.52
CA GLY A 56 50.62 33.83 -27.61
C GLY A 56 50.67 34.76 -28.83
N VAL A 57 49.50 35.27 -29.25
CA VAL A 57 49.26 36.50 -30.06
C VAL A 57 47.76 36.83 -30.02
N GLU A 58 47.34 37.97 -30.60
CA GLU A 58 46.16 38.75 -30.20
C GLU A 58 44.83 38.51 -30.98
N ARG A 59 43.72 38.76 -30.26
CA ARG A 59 42.50 39.52 -30.63
C ARG A 59 41.51 39.10 -31.75
N GLU A 60 40.27 39.52 -31.47
CA GLU A 60 39.11 39.77 -32.36
C GLU A 60 38.34 38.58 -32.95
N GLY A 61 37.01 38.76 -33.05
CA GLY A 61 36.03 37.76 -33.51
C GLY A 61 34.77 37.69 -32.62
N ARG A 62 33.66 38.28 -33.09
CA ARG A 62 32.30 37.90 -32.67
C ARG A 62 31.74 36.94 -33.71
N GLU A 63 30.99 35.92 -33.27
CA GLU A 63 29.67 35.47 -33.75
C GLU A 63 29.42 33.98 -33.46
N GLY A 64 28.15 33.56 -33.46
CA GLY A 64 27.75 32.15 -33.52
C GLY A 64 27.88 31.33 -32.22
N LEU A 65 26.80 31.30 -31.43
CA LEU A 65 26.54 30.16 -30.53
C LEU A 65 25.29 29.42 -31.05
N GLU A 66 25.49 28.38 -31.86
CA GLU A 66 24.45 27.38 -32.12
C GLU A 66 24.55 26.22 -31.11
N ARG A 67 23.43 25.52 -30.95
CA ARG A 67 23.20 24.27 -30.21
C ARG A 67 24.45 23.54 -29.69
N ALA A 68 24.59 23.49 -28.37
CA ALA A 68 25.22 22.36 -27.71
C ALA A 68 24.14 21.28 -27.46
N ASP A 69 24.19 20.18 -28.19
CA ASP A 69 23.43 18.98 -27.83
C ASP A 69 23.99 18.40 -26.52
N LEU A 70 23.12 18.12 -25.55
CA LEU A 70 23.51 17.51 -24.27
C LEU A 70 23.70 16.01 -24.45
N ASP A 71 24.91 15.64 -24.87
CA ASP A 71 25.28 14.26 -25.19
C ASP A 71 25.43 13.40 -23.93
N PHE A 72 24.31 12.81 -23.48
CA PHE A 72 24.27 11.80 -22.43
C PHE A 72 24.80 10.46 -22.94
N THR A 73 26.11 10.37 -23.18
CA THR A 73 26.80 9.10 -23.42
C THR A 73 26.94 8.30 -22.11
N ALA A 74 25.81 7.78 -21.61
CA ALA A 74 25.88 6.58 -20.78
C ALA A 74 26.51 5.48 -21.65
N SER A 75 27.62 4.91 -21.20
CA SER A 75 28.35 3.91 -21.97
C SER A 75 27.52 2.65 -22.14
N VAL A 76 26.97 2.43 -23.34
CA VAL A 76 26.31 1.17 -23.72
C VAL A 76 27.39 0.10 -23.75
N VAL A 77 27.42 -0.73 -22.71
CA VAL A 77 28.24 -1.94 -22.68
C VAL A 77 27.41 -3.07 -23.27
N ASP A 78 27.63 -3.38 -24.55
CA ASP A 78 27.16 -4.63 -25.17
C ASP A 78 27.95 -5.81 -24.58
N GLU A 79 27.73 -6.12 -23.29
CA GLU A 79 28.09 -7.43 -22.77
C GLU A 79 27.15 -8.50 -23.34
N PRO A 80 27.65 -9.70 -23.69
CA PRO A 80 26.78 -10.78 -24.13
C PRO A 80 25.83 -11.15 -23.00
N VAL A 81 24.52 -11.12 -23.27
CA VAL A 81 23.48 -11.42 -22.28
C VAL A 81 23.58 -12.88 -21.84
N GLU A 82 24.33 -13.14 -20.77
CA GLU A 82 24.19 -14.39 -20.01
C GLU A 82 22.73 -14.54 -19.59
N ARG A 83 22.19 -15.76 -19.71
CA ARG A 83 20.84 -16.07 -19.19
C ARG A 83 20.90 -16.13 -17.67
N PHE A 84 20.90 -14.96 -17.02
CA PHE A 84 20.89 -14.82 -15.58
C PHE A 84 19.75 -15.65 -14.99
N ALA A 85 20.10 -16.62 -14.14
CA ALA A 85 19.13 -17.51 -13.55
C ALA A 85 18.18 -16.71 -12.63
N ARG A 86 16.92 -16.57 -13.06
CA ARG A 86 15.86 -15.89 -12.30
C ARG A 86 15.50 -16.74 -11.08
N ARG A 87 14.96 -16.12 -10.02
CA ARG A 87 14.51 -16.83 -8.80
C ARG A 87 13.01 -16.71 -8.64
N PHE A 88 12.37 -17.83 -8.31
CA PHE A 88 10.93 -17.91 -8.14
C PHE A 88 10.56 -18.60 -6.83
N VAL A 89 9.61 -18.01 -6.11
CA VAL A 89 8.90 -18.64 -4.99
C VAL A 89 7.82 -19.55 -5.57
N VAL A 90 7.96 -20.86 -5.35
CA VAL A 90 6.93 -21.85 -5.69
C VAL A 90 6.12 -22.15 -4.45
N THR A 91 4.86 -21.72 -4.41
CA THR A 91 3.95 -22.02 -3.29
C THR A 91 3.22 -23.34 -3.52
N PHE A 92 2.93 -24.07 -2.45
CA PHE A 92 2.32 -25.40 -2.46
C PHE A 92 1.00 -25.42 -1.69
N ARG A 93 0.17 -26.43 -1.95
CA ARG A 93 -1.11 -26.65 -1.26
C ARG A 93 -0.96 -27.33 0.12
N ASP A 94 0.21 -27.92 0.39
CA ASP A 94 0.52 -28.68 1.62
C ASP A 94 1.69 -28.06 2.40
N TYR A 95 1.62 -28.12 3.73
CA TYR A 95 2.81 -27.95 4.58
C TYR A 95 3.59 -29.27 4.69
N LYS A 96 4.82 -29.32 4.18
CA LYS A 96 5.73 -30.49 4.19
C LYS A 96 7.17 -30.09 4.47
N LEU A 97 8.03 -31.06 4.82
CA LEU A 97 9.47 -30.77 4.93
C LEU A 97 10.05 -30.37 3.57
N VAL A 98 11.04 -29.48 3.56
CA VAL A 98 11.73 -28.97 2.34
C VAL A 98 12.15 -30.11 1.41
N GLY A 99 12.69 -31.21 1.95
CA GLY A 99 13.10 -32.38 1.18
C GLY A 99 11.95 -33.17 0.54
N GLU A 100 10.76 -33.21 1.15
CA GLU A 100 9.57 -33.85 0.57
C GLU A 100 9.06 -33.04 -0.63
N HIS A 101 8.93 -31.72 -0.48
CA HIS A 101 8.51 -30.83 -1.57
C HIS A 101 9.50 -30.86 -2.74
N ARG A 102 10.81 -30.78 -2.45
CA ARG A 102 11.86 -30.92 -3.46
C ARG A 102 11.75 -32.25 -4.21
N ALA A 103 11.59 -33.37 -3.50
CA ALA A 103 11.47 -34.69 -4.13
C ALA A 103 10.22 -34.80 -5.02
N ARG A 104 9.03 -34.44 -4.49
CA ARG A 104 7.75 -34.48 -5.23
C ARG A 104 7.78 -33.61 -6.49
N LEU A 105 8.36 -32.40 -6.40
CA LEU A 105 8.46 -31.47 -7.52
C LEU A 105 9.43 -32.00 -8.59
N THR A 106 10.59 -32.51 -8.19
CA THR A 106 11.55 -33.13 -9.10
C THR A 106 10.97 -34.37 -9.80
N GLU A 107 10.18 -35.19 -9.11
CA GLU A 107 9.51 -36.37 -9.69
C GLU A 107 8.52 -35.97 -10.80
N ARG A 108 7.62 -35.01 -10.54
CA ARG A 108 6.65 -34.48 -11.51
C ARG A 108 7.33 -33.83 -12.73
N LEU A 109 8.29 -32.94 -12.49
CA LEU A 109 8.98 -32.24 -13.58
C LEU A 109 9.84 -33.17 -14.45
N ASN A 110 10.35 -34.27 -13.90
CA ASN A 110 11.02 -35.30 -14.72
C ASN A 110 10.03 -36.01 -15.68
N THR A 111 8.75 -36.12 -15.32
CA THR A 111 7.71 -36.67 -16.22
C THR A 111 7.14 -35.65 -17.22
N GLU A 112 7.16 -34.35 -16.89
CA GLU A 112 6.57 -33.29 -17.72
C GLU A 112 7.58 -32.58 -18.65
N LEU A 113 8.86 -32.48 -18.25
CA LEU A 113 9.89 -31.77 -19.02
C LEU A 113 10.67 -32.69 -19.96
N ASN A 114 10.90 -32.22 -21.19
CA ASN A 114 11.82 -32.83 -22.14
C ASN A 114 13.28 -32.71 -21.68
N GLU A 115 14.18 -33.55 -22.23
CA GLU A 115 15.56 -33.67 -21.75
C GLU A 115 16.36 -32.35 -21.76
N THR A 116 16.11 -31.49 -22.75
CA THR A 116 16.68 -30.13 -22.83
C THR A 116 16.18 -29.20 -21.72
N GLN A 117 14.89 -29.27 -21.39
CA GLN A 117 14.24 -28.40 -20.41
C GLN A 117 14.54 -28.83 -18.96
N ARG A 118 14.88 -30.11 -18.71
CA ARG A 118 15.25 -30.61 -17.38
C ARG A 118 16.49 -29.91 -16.79
N GLY A 119 17.40 -29.40 -17.62
CA GLY A 119 18.52 -28.56 -17.19
C GLY A 119 18.17 -27.09 -16.96
N GLY A 120 16.96 -26.66 -17.35
CA GLY A 120 16.48 -25.27 -17.31
C GLY A 120 16.05 -24.76 -15.94
N TRP A 121 16.09 -25.58 -14.90
CA TRP A 121 15.73 -25.19 -13.53
C TRP A 121 16.56 -25.93 -12.47
N ASN A 122 16.68 -25.34 -11.28
CA ASN A 122 17.34 -25.92 -10.11
C ASN A 122 16.60 -25.55 -8.82
N TRP A 123 16.67 -26.40 -7.79
CA TRP A 123 16.17 -26.08 -6.44
C TRP A 123 17.19 -25.22 -5.68
N VAL A 124 16.73 -24.14 -5.04
CA VAL A 124 17.57 -23.25 -4.23
C VAL A 124 17.46 -23.64 -2.75
N ASP A 125 18.51 -24.26 -2.22
CA ASP A 125 18.55 -24.67 -0.82
C ASP A 125 18.67 -23.47 0.14
N ARG A 126 17.56 -23.16 0.81
CA ARG A 126 17.47 -22.17 1.90
C ARG A 126 18.28 -22.66 3.12
N LYS A 127 19.01 -21.77 3.81
CA LYS A 127 19.98 -22.12 4.87
C LYS A 127 19.73 -21.37 6.19
N ASN A 128 18.52 -21.48 6.73
CA ASN A 128 18.10 -20.77 7.95
C ASN A 128 17.41 -21.73 8.96
N ALA A 129 16.85 -21.17 10.04
CA ALA A 129 16.23 -21.95 11.11
C ALA A 129 14.91 -22.65 10.72
N ALA A 130 14.18 -22.16 9.71
CA ALA A 130 12.87 -22.68 9.31
C ALA A 130 12.95 -24.01 8.56
N VAL A 131 14.07 -24.29 7.89
CA VAL A 131 14.33 -25.52 7.09
C VAL A 131 14.10 -26.82 7.88
N LYS A 132 14.18 -26.78 9.22
CA LYS A 132 13.96 -27.92 10.12
C LYS A 132 12.47 -28.25 10.37
N TYR A 133 11.56 -27.48 9.79
CA TYR A 133 10.12 -27.54 10.04
C TYR A 133 9.34 -27.64 8.72
N PRO A 134 8.06 -28.05 8.74
CA PRO A 134 7.22 -28.02 7.56
C PRO A 134 7.05 -26.60 7.01
N THR A 135 7.02 -26.49 5.69
CA THR A 135 6.85 -25.27 4.93
C THR A 135 5.88 -25.50 3.78
N ASP A 136 5.24 -24.44 3.33
CA ASP A 136 4.29 -24.34 2.23
C ASP A 136 4.92 -23.80 0.93
N PHE A 137 6.23 -23.55 0.90
CA PHE A 137 6.90 -23.01 -0.30
C PHE A 137 8.29 -23.59 -0.56
N GLY A 138 8.72 -23.50 -1.81
CA GLY A 138 10.09 -23.73 -2.28
C GLY A 138 10.64 -22.46 -2.93
N VAL A 139 11.95 -22.43 -3.15
CA VAL A 139 12.57 -21.46 -4.06
C VAL A 139 13.27 -22.25 -5.15
N VAL A 140 12.99 -21.91 -6.40
CA VAL A 140 13.66 -22.48 -7.58
C VAL A 140 14.39 -21.36 -8.32
N SER A 141 15.44 -21.74 -9.05
CA SER A 141 16.10 -20.86 -9.99
C SER A 141 15.94 -21.41 -11.40
N VAL A 142 15.63 -20.55 -12.36
CA VAL A 142 15.22 -20.92 -13.73
C VAL A 142 16.10 -20.18 -14.74
N THR A 143 16.65 -20.93 -15.69
CA THR A 143 17.48 -20.46 -16.82
C THR A 143 16.80 -20.67 -18.18
N ASP A 144 15.70 -21.43 -18.20
CA ASP A 144 14.82 -21.62 -19.36
C ASP A 144 13.37 -21.42 -18.91
N GLU A 145 12.75 -20.30 -19.32
CA GLU A 145 11.40 -19.93 -18.90
C GLU A 145 10.31 -20.85 -19.48
N SER A 146 10.63 -21.70 -20.46
CA SER A 146 9.73 -22.76 -20.92
C SER A 146 9.42 -23.83 -19.85
N VAL A 147 10.15 -23.82 -18.72
CA VAL A 147 9.85 -24.64 -17.53
C VAL A 147 8.71 -24.05 -16.68
N LEU A 148 8.44 -22.74 -16.75
CA LEU A 148 7.42 -22.08 -15.93
C LEU A 148 5.98 -22.59 -16.20
N PRO A 149 5.54 -22.86 -17.45
CA PRO A 149 4.24 -23.48 -17.70
C PRO A 149 4.09 -24.88 -17.08
N ALA A 150 5.12 -25.73 -17.15
CA ALA A 150 5.10 -27.05 -16.53
C ALA A 150 4.98 -26.93 -15.00
N LEU A 151 5.83 -26.11 -14.37
CA LEU A 151 5.74 -25.82 -12.93
C LEU A 151 4.34 -25.33 -12.49
N ARG A 152 3.60 -24.63 -13.35
CA ARG A 152 2.21 -24.19 -13.09
C ARG A 152 1.17 -25.31 -13.24
N GLY A 153 1.45 -26.31 -14.09
CA GLY A 153 0.60 -27.48 -14.31
C GLY A 153 0.65 -28.52 -13.19
N VAL A 154 1.72 -28.54 -12.38
CA VAL A 154 1.90 -29.50 -11.29
C VAL A 154 0.82 -29.35 -10.21
N ASP A 155 0.00 -30.39 -10.05
CA ASP A 155 -1.12 -30.51 -9.10
C ASP A 155 -0.92 -29.90 -7.70
N MET A 156 0.25 -30.15 -7.08
CA MET A 156 0.54 -29.70 -5.71
C MET A 156 0.92 -28.22 -5.59
N VAL A 157 1.19 -27.53 -6.70
CA VAL A 157 1.55 -26.12 -6.75
C VAL A 157 0.28 -25.26 -6.60
N LYS A 158 0.37 -24.22 -5.77
CA LYS A 158 -0.66 -23.19 -5.59
C LYS A 158 -0.43 -22.01 -6.55
N GLY A 159 0.82 -21.62 -6.76
CA GLY A 159 1.22 -20.51 -7.61
C GLY A 159 2.74 -20.28 -7.60
N ILE A 160 3.23 -19.55 -8.61
CA ILE A 160 4.65 -19.22 -8.79
C ILE A 160 4.78 -17.72 -8.95
N PHE A 161 5.70 -17.13 -8.18
CA PHE A 161 5.93 -15.70 -8.11
C PHE A 161 7.44 -15.43 -8.17
N ALA A 162 7.86 -14.23 -8.58
CA ALA A 162 9.26 -13.84 -8.47
C ALA A 162 9.68 -13.78 -6.99
N ASP A 163 10.94 -14.11 -6.70
CA ASP A 163 11.53 -14.00 -5.36
C ASP A 163 12.12 -12.59 -5.20
N ASN A 164 11.23 -11.59 -5.11
CA ASN A 164 11.58 -10.18 -5.21
C ASN A 164 12.58 -9.73 -4.13
N LYS A 165 13.46 -8.78 -4.49
CA LYS A 165 14.39 -8.14 -3.55
C LYS A 165 13.71 -6.90 -2.95
N ILE A 166 13.34 -7.01 -1.67
CA ILE A 166 12.68 -5.93 -0.93
C ILE A 166 13.76 -4.88 -0.59
N ALA A 167 13.70 -3.72 -1.26
CA ALA A 167 14.69 -2.67 -1.15
C ALA A 167 14.59 -1.90 0.18
N GLY A 168 15.60 -2.00 1.04
CA GLY A 168 15.65 -1.29 2.33
C GLY A 168 15.92 0.23 2.25
N ARG A 169 15.65 0.89 1.11
CA ARG A 169 15.91 2.34 0.93
C ARG A 169 15.19 3.13 2.04
N GLY A 170 15.96 3.83 2.87
CA GLY A 170 15.43 4.66 3.95
C GLY A 170 15.57 4.08 5.37
N LEU A 171 16.14 2.89 5.57
CA LEU A 171 16.30 2.29 6.92
C LEU A 171 17.19 3.13 7.88
N LEU A 172 18.00 4.07 7.37
CA LEU A 172 18.83 4.97 8.18
C LEU A 172 18.65 6.48 7.89
N SER A 173 18.12 6.86 6.73
CA SER A 173 18.27 8.22 6.19
C SER A 173 17.15 9.19 6.58
N THR A 174 17.06 9.52 7.88
CA THR A 174 16.33 10.71 8.36
C THR A 174 17.04 11.35 9.55
N THR A 175 18.18 12.01 9.31
CA THR A 175 18.78 12.94 10.29
C THR A 175 18.23 14.35 10.10
N GLU A 176 18.33 15.20 11.14
CA GLU A 176 17.91 16.61 11.05
C GLU A 176 18.73 17.39 9.98
N SER A 177 19.96 16.96 9.70
CA SER A 177 20.81 17.47 8.63
C SER A 177 20.30 17.14 7.22
N ASP A 178 19.66 15.98 7.02
CA ASP A 178 19.10 15.62 5.71
C ASP A 178 17.87 16.47 5.41
N TYR A 179 17.00 16.66 6.40
CA TYR A 179 15.87 17.58 6.31
C TYR A 179 16.30 19.04 6.14
N ARG A 180 17.37 19.49 6.82
CA ARG A 180 17.94 20.82 6.59
C ARG A 180 18.50 20.95 5.18
N SER A 181 19.36 20.04 4.71
CA SER A 181 19.91 20.11 3.36
C SER A 181 18.82 20.11 2.27
N MET A 182 17.68 19.45 2.50
CA MET A 182 16.53 19.51 1.61
C MET A 182 15.78 20.86 1.68
N TRP A 183 15.58 21.43 2.87
CA TRP A 183 14.95 22.75 3.04
C TRP A 183 15.84 23.92 2.61
N ASP A 184 17.15 23.83 2.88
CA ASP A 184 18.14 24.84 2.53
C ASP A 184 18.27 24.95 1.01
N LYS A 185 18.19 23.83 0.27
CA LYS A 185 18.10 23.84 -1.21
C LYS A 185 16.82 24.50 -1.73
N VAL A 186 15.67 24.17 -1.14
CA VAL A 186 14.39 24.84 -1.47
C VAL A 186 14.45 26.34 -1.15
N ALA A 187 15.25 26.76 -0.15
CA ALA A 187 15.49 28.16 0.19
C ALA A 187 16.64 28.84 -0.60
N GLU A 188 17.47 28.08 -1.33
CA GLU A 188 18.39 28.60 -2.35
C GLU A 188 17.68 28.76 -3.71
N GLU A 189 16.72 27.89 -4.02
CA GLU A 189 15.88 27.96 -5.23
C GLU A 189 14.78 29.03 -5.13
N LEU A 190 14.22 29.26 -3.94
CA LEU A 190 13.27 30.34 -3.66
C LEU A 190 13.99 31.59 -3.14
N GLY A 191 14.21 32.57 -4.02
CA GLY A 191 14.93 33.80 -3.69
C GLY A 191 14.29 34.63 -2.56
N PRO A 192 15.07 35.48 -1.85
CA PRO A 192 14.61 36.13 -0.60
C PRO A 192 13.38 37.05 -0.68
N GLU A 193 12.93 37.42 -1.89
CA GLU A 193 11.78 38.30 -2.12
C GLU A 193 10.43 37.55 -2.08
N ASP A 194 10.40 36.24 -2.40
CA ASP A 194 9.14 35.48 -2.57
C ASP A 194 8.52 35.00 -1.24
N ILE A 195 9.22 35.15 -0.11
CA ILE A 195 8.73 34.81 1.25
C ILE A 195 7.76 35.90 1.79
N LEU A 196 6.89 36.46 0.93
CA LEU A 196 5.96 37.55 1.24
C LEU A 196 4.53 37.40 0.71
N VAL A 197 4.10 36.19 0.32
CA VAL A 197 2.66 35.91 0.11
C VAL A 197 1.93 35.91 1.45
N LYS A 198 1.16 36.98 1.69
CA LYS A 198 0.34 37.14 2.92
C LYS A 198 -0.82 36.15 2.94
N GLY A 199 -0.72 35.13 3.81
CA GLY A 199 -1.89 34.33 4.18
C GLY A 199 -3.02 35.18 4.80
N PRO A 200 -4.29 34.84 4.58
CA PRO A 200 -5.42 35.61 5.10
C PRO A 200 -5.51 35.48 6.63
N GLY A 201 -5.48 36.62 7.34
CA GLY A 201 -6.02 36.69 8.71
C GLY A 201 -5.04 36.68 9.89
N ARG A 202 -3.92 37.40 9.83
CA ARG A 202 -3.32 37.91 11.09
C ARG A 202 -4.15 39.08 11.62
N LEU A 203 -4.97 38.83 12.64
CA LEU A 203 -5.19 39.84 13.69
C LEU A 203 -4.16 39.58 14.80
N HIS A 204 -3.31 40.56 15.05
CA HIS A 204 -2.26 40.45 16.05
C HIS A 204 -2.84 40.48 17.47
N GLY A 205 -2.31 39.61 18.34
CA GLY A 205 -2.39 39.80 19.80
C GLY A 205 -1.40 40.87 20.28
N PRO A 206 -1.07 40.94 21.59
CA PRO A 206 -1.41 39.98 22.65
C PRO A 206 -2.46 40.55 23.62
N PHE A 207 -2.81 39.80 24.67
CA PHE A 207 -2.38 40.17 26.03
C PHE A 207 -2.72 39.07 27.06
N SER A 208 -1.81 38.86 28.01
CA SER A 208 -2.17 38.35 29.34
C SER A 208 -3.15 39.33 30.00
N SER A 209 -4.16 38.83 30.71
CA SER A 209 -5.23 39.62 31.31
C SER A 209 -4.75 40.86 32.08
N GLU A 210 -5.15 42.04 31.55
CA GLU A 210 -5.50 43.29 32.25
C GLU A 210 -4.47 43.92 33.23
N GLY A 211 -4.16 45.22 33.18
CA GLY A 211 -4.57 46.26 32.23
C GLY A 211 -4.50 47.67 32.84
N LEU A 212 -3.69 48.57 32.24
CA LEU A 212 -3.55 50.00 32.57
C LEU A 212 -2.98 50.29 33.99
N ASP A 213 -2.47 51.49 34.33
CA ASP A 213 -2.28 52.74 33.57
C ASP A 213 -1.01 53.49 34.05
N GLY A 214 -0.62 54.56 33.34
CA GLY A 214 0.42 55.51 33.80
C GLY A 214 0.77 56.61 32.80
N GLY A 215 0.00 57.68 32.62
CA GLY A 215 -1.34 57.95 33.17
C GLY A 215 -1.56 59.45 33.46
N SER A 216 -2.83 59.89 33.44
CA SER A 216 -3.23 61.23 33.92
C SER A 216 -4.70 61.26 34.37
N GLY A 217 -5.01 60.58 35.48
CA GLY A 217 -6.35 60.50 36.07
C GLY A 217 -6.29 60.29 37.59
N GLN A 218 -7.05 61.08 38.35
CA GLN A 218 -6.90 61.21 39.81
C GLN A 218 -7.36 59.99 40.65
N THR A 219 -6.81 59.93 41.87
CA THR A 219 -7.33 59.35 43.14
C THR A 219 -7.19 57.85 43.50
N LYS A 220 -6.40 57.66 44.58
CA LYS A 220 -6.71 56.89 45.82
C LYS A 220 -6.66 55.34 45.82
N THR A 221 -5.44 54.83 46.03
CA THR A 221 -5.06 54.01 47.20
C THR A 221 -6.01 52.92 47.73
N SER A 222 -5.62 51.65 47.58
CA SER A 222 -5.85 50.61 48.60
C SER A 222 -4.83 49.47 48.47
N THR A 223 -4.26 49.02 49.60
CA THR A 223 -3.26 47.94 49.65
C THR A 223 -3.84 46.68 50.28
N ARG A 224 -3.62 45.51 49.65
CA ARG A 224 -3.65 44.21 50.35
C ARG A 224 -2.82 43.16 49.61
N ALA A 225 -1.94 42.48 50.35
CA ALA A 225 -1.11 41.40 49.82
C ALA A 225 -1.83 40.04 49.93
N GLY A 226 -1.69 39.21 48.91
CA GLY A 226 -2.12 37.81 48.91
C GLY A 226 -1.01 36.90 48.39
N ARG A 227 -0.69 35.82 49.13
CA ARG A 227 0.32 34.82 48.73
C ARG A 227 -0.30 33.79 47.78
N THR A 228 0.23 33.64 46.57
CA THR A 228 -0.14 32.55 45.65
C THR A 228 0.86 31.40 45.75
N LEU A 229 0.38 30.18 45.98
CA LEU A 229 1.21 28.97 46.00
C LEU A 229 1.60 28.54 44.58
N LYS A 230 2.87 28.18 44.38
CA LYS A 230 3.37 27.60 43.12
C LYS A 230 3.10 26.10 43.09
N PHE A 231 2.15 25.66 42.27
CA PHE A 231 2.05 24.26 41.85
C PHE A 231 2.99 24.00 40.67
N GLY A 232 4.02 23.17 40.87
CA GLY A 232 4.95 22.78 39.81
C GLY A 232 4.33 21.72 38.88
N TRP A 233 4.18 22.04 37.60
CA TRP A 233 3.84 21.06 36.57
C TRP A 233 5.09 20.27 36.16
N PRO A 234 5.05 18.93 36.03
CA PRO A 234 6.20 18.15 35.56
C PRO A 234 6.58 18.53 34.13
N SER A 235 7.83 18.94 33.91
CA SER A 235 8.33 19.32 32.59
C SER A 235 8.30 18.14 31.61
N PHE A 236 7.63 18.33 30.47
CA PHE A 236 7.67 17.37 29.37
C PHE A 236 9.10 17.29 28.80
N LYS A 237 9.66 16.08 28.75
CA LYS A 237 10.90 15.79 28.04
C LYS A 237 10.55 15.35 26.62
N LYS A 238 10.90 16.19 25.63
CA LYS A 238 10.80 15.88 24.20
C LYS A 238 11.56 14.58 23.89
N GLY A 239 11.16 13.86 22.84
CA GLY A 239 11.75 12.58 22.42
C GLY A 239 11.42 11.37 23.29
N GLN A 240 11.14 11.52 24.59
CA GLN A 240 10.91 10.39 25.51
C GLN A 240 9.48 9.82 25.44
N LEU A 241 9.33 8.57 25.00
CA LEU A 241 8.04 7.85 24.96
C LEU A 241 7.28 7.88 26.30
N LYS A 242 8.00 7.62 27.40
CA LYS A 242 7.49 7.63 28.77
C LYS A 242 6.88 8.98 29.18
N SER A 243 7.44 10.11 28.77
CA SER A 243 6.93 11.45 29.16
C SER A 243 5.59 11.75 28.49
N LEU A 244 5.37 11.20 27.29
CA LEU A 244 4.18 11.36 26.47
C LEU A 244 3.05 10.41 26.93
N TYR A 245 3.32 9.10 26.94
CA TYR A 245 2.31 8.07 27.19
C TYR A 245 2.06 7.77 28.67
N LYS A 246 3.00 8.14 29.55
CA LYS A 246 2.91 8.02 31.02
C LYS A 246 2.59 6.59 31.51
N PRO A 247 3.34 5.58 31.04
CA PRO A 247 3.08 4.17 31.30
C PRO A 247 3.28 3.77 32.77
N GLU A 248 3.89 4.62 33.61
CA GLU A 248 4.15 4.31 35.03
C GLU A 248 2.87 4.07 35.85
N LYS A 249 1.72 4.56 35.37
CA LYS A 249 0.42 4.23 35.96
C LYS A 249 0.07 2.75 35.81
N ILE A 250 0.43 2.13 34.69
CA ILE A 250 0.19 0.73 34.37
C ILE A 250 1.29 -0.16 34.99
N TRP A 251 2.55 0.30 34.95
CA TRP A 251 3.66 -0.37 35.65
C TRP A 251 3.41 -0.53 37.15
N LYS A 252 2.76 0.45 37.79
CA LYS A 252 2.34 0.38 39.20
C LYS A 252 1.24 -0.65 39.50
N LEU A 253 0.55 -1.16 38.48
CA LEU A 253 -0.39 -2.28 38.58
C LEU A 253 0.30 -3.64 38.38
N GLY A 254 1.61 -3.65 38.10
CA GLY A 254 2.39 -4.86 37.85
C GLY A 254 2.47 -5.29 36.38
N PHE A 255 1.99 -4.47 35.43
CA PHE A 255 2.03 -4.77 34.00
C PHE A 255 3.13 -3.94 33.31
N THR A 256 4.11 -4.60 32.70
CA THR A 256 5.32 -3.98 32.10
C THR A 256 5.71 -4.59 30.74
N GLY A 257 4.83 -5.42 30.14
CA GLY A 257 5.10 -6.15 28.90
C GLY A 257 5.40 -7.65 29.09
N GLN A 258 5.50 -8.11 30.34
CA GLN A 258 5.93 -9.47 30.67
C GLN A 258 5.13 -10.58 29.96
N LYS A 259 5.81 -11.66 29.60
CA LYS A 259 5.27 -12.84 28.88
C LYS A 259 4.77 -12.58 27.46
N ILE A 260 4.80 -11.33 26.98
CA ILE A 260 4.36 -11.00 25.62
C ILE A 260 5.53 -11.13 24.65
N ARG A 261 5.45 -12.15 23.79
CA ARG A 261 6.43 -12.42 22.73
C ARG A 261 6.21 -11.49 21.54
N VAL A 262 7.20 -10.65 21.26
CA VAL A 262 7.20 -9.67 20.18
C VAL A 262 8.24 -10.07 19.13
N GLY A 263 7.79 -10.38 17.93
CA GLY A 263 8.62 -10.61 16.76
C GLY A 263 9.05 -9.30 16.10
N ILE A 264 10.35 -9.05 16.01
CA ILE A 264 10.92 -7.88 15.32
C ILE A 264 11.52 -8.34 13.99
N PHE A 265 10.94 -7.89 12.88
CA PHE A 265 11.34 -8.23 11.51
C PHE A 265 12.12 -7.04 10.93
N ASP A 266 13.45 -7.12 10.97
CA ASP A 266 14.33 -5.98 10.72
C ASP A 266 15.76 -6.43 10.34
N THR A 267 16.74 -5.55 10.53
CA THR A 267 18.20 -5.75 10.43
C THR A 267 18.81 -6.60 11.55
N GLY A 268 18.03 -6.99 12.56
CA GLY A 268 18.47 -7.75 13.73
C GLY A 268 18.48 -6.90 15.01
N VAL A 269 19.06 -7.43 16.09
CA VAL A 269 19.32 -6.66 17.34
C VAL A 269 20.68 -7.06 17.89
N ARG A 270 21.49 -6.08 18.30
CA ARG A 270 22.80 -6.32 18.92
C ARG A 270 22.77 -7.42 19.99
N GLN A 271 23.77 -8.28 19.98
CA GLN A 271 23.82 -9.49 20.81
C GLN A 271 23.89 -9.21 22.33
N ASP A 272 24.63 -8.18 22.73
CA ASP A 272 24.97 -7.83 24.12
C ASP A 272 24.47 -6.42 24.54
N HIS A 273 23.40 -5.91 23.91
CA HIS A 273 22.93 -4.55 24.21
C HIS A 273 22.45 -4.43 25.68
N PRO A 274 23.08 -3.58 26.52
CA PRO A 274 22.86 -3.63 27.98
C PRO A 274 21.47 -3.14 28.42
N ASP A 275 20.84 -2.28 27.63
CA ASP A 275 19.52 -1.70 27.95
C ASP A 275 18.33 -2.52 27.41
N LEU A 276 18.55 -3.78 27.00
CA LEU A 276 17.49 -4.72 26.60
C LEU A 276 17.60 -6.01 27.44
N LYS A 277 16.61 -6.26 28.31
CA LYS A 277 16.62 -7.41 29.23
C LYS A 277 16.33 -8.75 28.55
N HIS A 278 15.23 -8.81 27.79
CA HIS A 278 14.54 -10.05 27.44
C HIS A 278 14.63 -10.37 25.95
N VAL A 279 15.85 -10.43 25.40
CA VAL A 279 16.06 -10.86 23.99
C VAL A 279 16.19 -12.37 23.93
N GLU A 280 15.07 -13.05 24.19
CA GLU A 280 14.93 -14.51 24.35
C GLU A 280 15.33 -15.29 23.10
N PHE A 281 15.24 -14.69 21.91
CA PHE A 281 15.60 -15.37 20.66
C PHE A 281 16.19 -14.45 19.58
N ARG A 282 17.19 -14.99 18.86
CA ARG A 282 17.79 -14.36 17.67
C ARG A 282 17.86 -15.37 16.52
N SER A 283 17.47 -14.91 15.33
CA SER A 283 17.53 -15.66 14.08
C SER A 283 17.86 -14.75 12.91
N ASN A 284 18.53 -15.32 11.91
CA ASN A 284 18.81 -14.68 10.64
C ASN A 284 18.28 -15.57 9.50
N PHE A 285 17.65 -14.93 8.53
CA PHE A 285 17.06 -15.54 7.33
C PHE A 285 17.78 -15.12 6.04
N THR A 286 18.62 -14.08 6.13
CA THR A 286 19.50 -13.58 5.06
C THR A 286 20.63 -14.57 4.73
N HIS A 287 21.43 -14.23 3.71
CA HIS A 287 22.64 -14.99 3.37
C HIS A 287 23.84 -14.72 4.30
N GLN A 288 23.81 -13.68 5.14
CA GLN A 288 24.90 -13.31 6.05
C GLN A 288 24.97 -14.26 7.26
N GLN A 289 26.15 -14.42 7.88
CA GLN A 289 26.35 -15.35 9.00
C GLN A 289 26.18 -14.71 10.41
N SER A 290 25.89 -13.41 10.48
CA SER A 290 25.66 -12.70 11.76
C SER A 290 24.26 -12.98 12.33
N LEU A 291 24.14 -12.99 13.66
CA LEU A 291 22.86 -12.86 14.38
C LEU A 291 22.66 -11.48 15.02
N SER A 292 23.68 -10.61 14.94
CA SER A 292 23.62 -9.24 15.42
C SER A 292 23.04 -8.33 14.34
N ASP A 293 22.46 -7.23 14.80
CA ASP A 293 22.34 -6.01 14.00
C ASP A 293 23.74 -5.51 13.62
N GLY A 294 23.93 -5.07 12.37
CA GLY A 294 25.10 -4.34 11.88
C GLY A 294 24.77 -2.94 11.35
N LEU A 295 23.48 -2.60 11.18
CA LEU A 295 23.01 -1.32 10.63
C LEU A 295 22.57 -0.32 11.72
N GLY A 296 21.98 -0.83 12.81
CA GLY A 296 21.53 -0.02 13.95
C GLY A 296 20.11 0.54 13.82
N HIS A 297 19.30 -0.01 12.91
CA HIS A 297 17.86 0.27 12.82
C HIS A 297 17.08 -0.68 13.74
N GLY A 298 17.28 -1.99 13.61
CA GLY A 298 16.55 -3.00 14.39
C GLY A 298 16.82 -2.93 15.89
N SER A 299 18.04 -2.55 16.31
CA SER A 299 18.34 -2.26 17.72
C SER A 299 17.61 -1.01 18.25
N PHE A 300 17.36 0.00 17.40
CA PHE A 300 16.59 1.19 17.75
C PHE A 300 15.08 0.88 17.81
N VAL A 301 14.57 0.08 16.87
CA VAL A 301 13.20 -0.47 16.83
C VAL A 301 12.92 -1.30 18.09
N ALA A 302 13.83 -2.21 18.47
CA ALA A 302 13.77 -2.95 19.73
C ALA A 302 13.79 -2.03 20.96
N GLY A 303 14.58 -0.96 20.90
CA GLY A 303 14.60 0.08 21.92
C GLY A 303 13.26 0.80 22.08
N CYS A 304 12.51 1.08 21.01
CA CYS A 304 11.20 1.73 21.08
C CYS A 304 10.16 0.85 21.80
N ILE A 305 10.33 -0.48 21.73
CA ILE A 305 9.43 -1.48 22.34
C ILE A 305 9.79 -1.70 23.83
N ALA A 306 11.06 -2.02 24.12
CA ALA A 306 11.48 -2.56 25.42
C ALA A 306 12.78 -1.99 26.02
N SER A 307 13.27 -0.82 25.57
CA SER A 307 14.40 -0.13 26.23
C SER A 307 14.16 0.12 27.71
N VAL A 308 15.13 -0.27 28.54
CA VAL A 308 15.17 0.05 29.99
C VAL A 308 16.06 1.25 30.32
N ASN A 309 16.68 1.88 29.31
CA ASN A 309 17.61 2.99 29.51
C ASN A 309 16.89 4.22 30.11
N PRO A 310 17.35 4.82 31.24
CA PRO A 310 16.70 6.00 31.84
C PRO A 310 16.62 7.25 30.94
N GLN A 311 17.45 7.34 29.89
CA GLN A 311 17.45 8.44 28.92
C GLN A 311 16.44 8.24 27.77
N CYS A 312 16.12 7.00 27.40
CA CYS A 312 15.09 6.66 26.41
C CYS A 312 14.30 5.40 26.84
N PRO A 313 13.50 5.48 27.92
CA PRO A 313 12.74 4.34 28.43
C PRO A 313 11.49 4.10 27.57
N ALA A 314 11.29 2.84 27.18
CA ALA A 314 10.17 2.40 26.37
C ALA A 314 8.87 2.21 27.18
N ASN A 315 7.81 1.73 26.52
CA ASN A 315 6.53 1.44 27.15
C ASN A 315 6.45 0.03 27.77
N ALA A 316 7.05 -0.98 27.13
CA ALA A 316 7.00 -2.39 27.56
C ALA A 316 8.40 -2.96 27.89
N PRO A 317 9.07 -2.45 28.95
CA PRO A 317 10.46 -2.78 29.29
C PRO A 317 10.75 -4.26 29.59
N ASP A 318 9.71 -5.07 29.85
CA ASP A 318 9.83 -6.50 30.18
C ASP A 318 9.20 -7.42 29.11
N ALA A 319 8.98 -6.92 27.88
CA ALA A 319 8.50 -7.73 26.75
C ALA A 319 9.58 -8.69 26.21
N GLU A 320 9.16 -9.91 25.85
CA GLU A 320 10.05 -10.95 25.32
C GLU A 320 10.32 -10.70 23.82
N LEU A 321 11.54 -10.25 23.48
CA LEU A 321 11.92 -9.92 22.11
C LEU A 321 12.47 -11.14 21.35
N TYR A 322 11.80 -11.46 20.24
CA TYR A 322 12.18 -12.49 19.29
C TYR A 322 12.60 -11.80 18.01
N THR A 323 13.86 -11.97 17.59
CA THR A 323 14.45 -11.13 16.53
C THR A 323 14.70 -11.94 15.25
N PHE A 324 14.22 -11.39 14.15
CA PHE A 324 14.21 -11.99 12.83
C PHE A 324 14.99 -11.04 11.90
N LYS A 325 16.31 -11.27 11.76
CA LYS A 325 17.13 -10.56 10.78
C LYS A 325 16.70 -11.00 9.38
N VAL A 326 15.94 -10.14 8.72
CA VAL A 326 15.46 -10.27 7.34
C VAL A 326 16.12 -9.26 6.41
N PHE A 327 16.85 -8.26 6.92
CA PHE A 327 17.73 -7.40 6.12
C PHE A 327 19.20 -7.73 6.33
N THR A 328 19.97 -7.76 5.25
CA THR A 328 21.44 -7.70 5.32
C THR A 328 21.88 -6.35 5.87
N ASP A 329 23.12 -6.27 6.34
CA ASP A 329 23.73 -4.99 6.70
C ASP A 329 23.88 -4.06 5.47
N ASP A 330 23.85 -4.64 4.26
CA ASP A 330 23.81 -3.96 2.95
C ASP A 330 22.38 -3.51 2.54
N GLN A 331 21.39 -3.60 3.44
CA GLN A 331 19.97 -3.24 3.23
C GLN A 331 19.22 -4.05 2.15
N GLU A 332 19.71 -5.25 1.80
CA GLU A 332 18.97 -6.20 0.97
C GLU A 332 18.01 -7.05 1.81
N SER A 333 16.82 -7.33 1.29
CA SER A 333 15.94 -8.40 1.76
C SER A 333 15.30 -9.13 0.58
N PHE A 334 14.66 -10.27 0.83
CA PHE A 334 13.95 -11.05 -0.19
C PHE A 334 12.60 -11.55 0.33
N THR A 335 11.61 -11.66 -0.56
CA THR A 335 10.29 -12.25 -0.30
C THR A 335 10.41 -13.60 0.42
N SER A 336 11.23 -14.52 -0.09
CA SER A 336 11.45 -15.84 0.54
C SER A 336 12.02 -15.79 1.97
N TRP A 337 12.76 -14.74 2.35
CA TRP A 337 13.28 -14.58 3.71
C TRP A 337 12.18 -14.17 4.69
N TYR A 338 11.26 -13.30 4.25
CA TYR A 338 10.05 -12.98 5.01
C TYR A 338 9.15 -14.20 5.18
N LEU A 339 8.95 -15.00 4.12
CA LEU A 339 8.12 -16.20 4.20
C LEU A 339 8.65 -17.21 5.24
N ASP A 340 9.96 -17.42 5.31
CA ASP A 340 10.56 -18.25 6.36
C ASP A 340 10.47 -17.60 7.74
N ALA A 341 10.71 -16.30 7.85
CA ALA A 341 10.65 -15.60 9.13
C ALA A 341 9.23 -15.63 9.74
N VAL A 342 8.18 -15.45 8.93
CA VAL A 342 6.79 -15.55 9.39
C VAL A 342 6.40 -17.00 9.73
N ASN A 343 6.75 -17.98 8.89
CA ASN A 343 6.55 -19.40 9.20
C ASN A 343 7.22 -19.77 10.54
N PHE A 344 8.45 -19.28 10.77
CA PHE A 344 9.16 -19.50 12.02
C PHE A 344 8.57 -18.74 13.22
N ALA A 345 8.03 -17.54 13.01
CA ALA A 345 7.34 -16.76 14.03
C ALA A 345 6.05 -17.44 14.52
N MET A 346 5.30 -18.08 13.60
CA MET A 346 4.16 -18.95 13.95
C MET A 346 4.61 -20.16 14.78
N ILE A 347 5.70 -20.83 14.41
CA ILE A 347 6.28 -21.94 15.18
C ILE A 347 6.74 -21.50 16.58
N LYS A 348 7.30 -20.29 16.70
CA LYS A 348 7.67 -19.66 17.99
C LYS A 348 6.48 -19.06 18.76
N LYS A 349 5.28 -19.04 18.17
CA LYS A 349 4.05 -18.51 18.78
C LYS A 349 4.24 -17.09 19.32
N VAL A 350 4.83 -16.19 18.53
CA VAL A 350 4.87 -14.76 18.90
C VAL A 350 3.43 -14.22 18.95
N HIS A 351 3.15 -13.28 19.85
CA HIS A 351 1.81 -12.68 19.97
C HIS A 351 1.65 -11.47 19.06
N ILE A 352 2.74 -10.73 18.84
CA ILE A 352 2.80 -9.51 18.03
C ILE A 352 3.98 -9.64 17.06
N ILE A 353 3.81 -9.25 15.80
CA ILE A 353 4.90 -8.99 14.86
C ILE A 353 4.92 -7.49 14.55
N ASN A 354 6.12 -6.91 14.65
CA ASN A 354 6.41 -5.54 14.23
C ASN A 354 7.18 -5.56 12.90
N VAL A 355 6.60 -4.94 11.88
CA VAL A 355 7.25 -4.71 10.57
C VAL A 355 7.50 -3.21 10.42
N SER A 356 8.74 -2.78 10.64
CA SER A 356 9.15 -1.36 10.56
C SER A 356 9.52 -0.91 9.14
N ILE A 357 9.03 -1.63 8.12
CA ILE A 357 9.15 -1.29 6.70
C ILE A 357 7.84 -1.66 5.99
N GLY A 358 7.54 -0.96 4.91
CA GLY A 358 6.65 -1.39 3.85
C GLY A 358 7.18 -0.86 2.52
N GLY A 359 6.84 -1.49 1.41
CA GLY A 359 7.12 -0.95 0.07
C GLY A 359 5.87 -0.31 -0.55
N PRO A 360 5.98 0.27 -1.75
CA PRO A 360 4.92 0.04 -2.72
C PRO A 360 4.71 -1.49 -2.85
N ASP A 361 3.47 -1.93 -3.01
CA ASP A 361 3.16 -3.32 -3.36
C ASP A 361 3.75 -3.59 -4.76
N TYR A 362 4.17 -4.83 -5.00
CA TYR A 362 4.66 -5.30 -6.31
C TYR A 362 3.86 -6.53 -6.75
N SER A 363 2.55 -6.52 -6.46
CA SER A 363 1.67 -7.69 -6.53
C SER A 363 2.21 -8.89 -5.74
N ASP A 364 2.95 -8.65 -4.63
CA ASP A 364 3.67 -9.68 -3.86
C ASP A 364 2.69 -10.49 -2.98
N THR A 365 1.85 -11.22 -3.70
CA THR A 365 0.85 -12.14 -3.22
C THR A 365 1.41 -13.12 -2.20
N PRO A 366 2.58 -13.77 -2.37
CA PRO A 366 3.10 -14.67 -1.34
C PRO A 366 3.56 -13.94 -0.08
N PHE A 367 4.11 -12.72 -0.15
CA PHE A 367 4.42 -11.89 1.02
C PHE A 367 3.13 -11.51 1.78
N VAL A 368 2.13 -10.96 1.07
CA VAL A 368 0.85 -10.54 1.65
C VAL A 368 0.07 -11.73 2.24
N ASP A 369 -0.10 -12.82 1.48
CA ASP A 369 -0.80 -14.03 1.95
C ASP A 369 -0.13 -14.62 3.21
N LYS A 370 1.19 -14.51 3.33
CA LYS A 370 1.90 -15.06 4.50
C LYS A 370 1.65 -14.22 5.76
N PHE A 371 1.64 -12.90 5.66
CA PHE A 371 1.22 -12.05 6.79
C PHE A 371 -0.27 -12.21 7.12
N LYS A 372 -1.11 -12.43 6.10
CA LYS A 372 -2.53 -12.77 6.24
C LYS A 372 -2.73 -14.10 6.97
N GLU A 373 -1.93 -15.12 6.67
CA GLU A 373 -1.94 -16.39 7.39
C GLU A 373 -1.49 -16.22 8.85
N ALA A 374 -0.47 -15.41 9.14
CA ALA A 374 -0.04 -15.12 10.51
C ALA A 374 -1.15 -14.44 11.32
N ALA A 375 -1.84 -13.46 10.73
CA ALA A 375 -3.03 -12.85 11.33
C ALA A 375 -4.15 -13.90 11.53
N GLY A 376 -4.39 -14.77 10.54
CA GLY A 376 -5.32 -15.90 10.65
C GLY A 376 -5.01 -16.87 11.80
N ASN A 377 -3.73 -17.05 12.14
CA ASN A 377 -3.27 -17.82 13.30
C ASN A 377 -3.29 -17.05 14.63
N GLY A 378 -3.81 -15.81 14.63
CA GLY A 378 -4.00 -14.97 15.82
C GLY A 378 -2.84 -14.03 16.16
N ILE A 379 -1.81 -13.93 15.31
CA ILE A 379 -0.67 -13.04 15.54
C ILE A 379 -1.04 -11.61 15.14
N ILE A 380 -0.90 -10.67 16.07
CA ILE A 380 -1.16 -9.24 15.82
C ILE A 380 -0.04 -8.67 14.96
N VAL A 381 -0.35 -8.23 13.73
CA VAL A 381 0.64 -7.65 12.81
C VAL A 381 0.55 -6.12 12.84
N ILE A 382 1.63 -5.45 13.24
CA ILE A 382 1.74 -3.99 13.36
C ILE A 382 2.77 -3.50 12.34
N VAL A 383 2.40 -2.54 11.50
CA VAL A 383 3.15 -2.18 10.28
C VAL A 383 3.27 -0.66 10.14
N ALA A 384 4.42 -0.20 9.64
CA ALA A 384 4.63 1.19 9.25
C ALA A 384 3.84 1.56 7.97
N MET A 385 3.19 2.73 7.94
CA MET A 385 2.42 3.17 6.76
C MET A 385 3.26 3.62 5.55
N GLY A 386 4.57 3.82 5.68
CA GLY A 386 5.40 4.49 4.68
C GLY A 386 5.86 5.88 5.11
N ASN A 387 6.86 6.44 4.42
CA ASN A 387 7.51 7.71 4.77
C ASN A 387 7.39 8.80 3.68
N MET A 388 6.58 8.55 2.64
CA MET A 388 6.40 9.44 1.48
C MET A 388 5.44 10.62 1.73
N GLY A 389 5.10 10.92 2.99
CA GLY A 389 4.45 12.19 3.31
C GLY A 389 5.37 13.38 2.96
N PRO A 390 4.82 14.56 2.58
CA PRO A 390 3.44 14.99 2.80
C PRO A 390 2.42 14.52 1.75
N LEU A 391 2.86 13.73 0.76
CA LEU A 391 2.10 13.32 -0.42
C LEU A 391 0.86 12.47 -0.08
N TRP A 392 -0.05 12.39 -1.05
CA TRP A 392 -1.30 11.64 -0.96
C TRP A 392 -1.34 10.49 -1.99
N GLY A 393 -1.94 9.36 -1.60
CA GLY A 393 -1.98 8.12 -2.38
C GLY A 393 -0.85 7.13 -2.02
N THR A 394 0.23 7.64 -1.43
CA THR A 394 1.51 6.95 -1.21
C THR A 394 1.54 6.01 0.01
N ALA A 395 0.49 5.20 0.21
CA ALA A 395 0.38 4.29 1.35
C ALA A 395 1.09 2.95 1.10
N ASN A 396 2.06 2.58 1.94
CA ASN A 396 2.89 1.40 1.74
C ASN A 396 2.21 0.09 2.20
N ASN A 397 2.42 -0.98 1.45
CA ASN A 397 2.05 -2.35 1.79
C ASN A 397 3.08 -3.00 2.74
N PRO A 398 2.67 -3.79 3.75
CA PRO A 398 1.30 -4.24 4.08
C PRO A 398 0.64 -3.36 5.15
N GLY A 399 0.95 -2.06 5.20
CA GLY A 399 0.36 -1.11 6.15
C GLY A 399 -1.08 -0.72 5.80
N ASP A 400 -1.42 -0.80 4.52
CA ASP A 400 -2.73 -0.60 3.88
C ASP A 400 -3.74 -1.74 4.10
N GLU A 401 -3.26 -2.96 4.33
CA GLU A 401 -4.07 -4.18 4.46
C GLU A 401 -5.13 -4.16 5.58
N MET A 402 -6.26 -4.85 5.38
CA MET A 402 -7.36 -4.84 6.38
C MET A 402 -6.98 -5.51 7.69
N PHE A 403 -6.20 -6.59 7.62
CA PHE A 403 -5.86 -7.47 8.73
C PHE A 403 -4.67 -6.97 9.57
N THR A 404 -3.91 -6.00 9.08
CA THR A 404 -2.81 -5.37 9.80
C THR A 404 -3.30 -4.19 10.63
N ILE A 405 -2.47 -3.73 11.57
CA ILE A 405 -2.60 -2.44 12.25
C ILE A 405 -1.57 -1.51 11.60
N GLY A 406 -2.03 -0.70 10.65
CA GLY A 406 -1.22 0.29 9.93
C GLY A 406 -1.02 1.54 10.77
N VAL A 407 0.24 1.88 11.07
CA VAL A 407 0.60 2.92 12.04
C VAL A 407 1.26 4.11 11.36
N GLY A 408 0.66 5.29 11.55
CA GLY A 408 1.20 6.56 11.07
C GLY A 408 1.92 7.39 12.15
N GLY A 409 2.66 8.41 11.73
CA GLY A 409 3.49 9.26 12.59
C GLY A 409 2.87 10.63 12.93
N HIS A 410 2.97 11.02 14.20
CA HIS A 410 2.74 12.38 14.68
C HIS A 410 3.97 12.92 15.44
N ASN A 411 4.04 14.24 15.63
CA ASN A 411 5.14 14.93 16.30
C ASN A 411 4.91 15.13 17.82
N SER A 412 5.81 15.85 18.49
CA SER A 412 5.73 16.10 19.95
C SER A 412 4.59 17.04 20.37
N ASN A 413 4.02 17.80 19.44
CA ASN A 413 2.90 18.72 19.66
C ASN A 413 1.54 18.07 19.37
N PHE A 414 1.55 16.85 18.81
CA PHE A 414 0.42 16.13 18.21
C PHE A 414 -0.04 16.64 16.83
N ASP A 415 0.80 17.37 16.11
CA ASP A 415 0.59 17.58 14.67
C ASP A 415 0.97 16.29 13.91
N ILE A 416 0.33 16.02 12.76
CA ILE A 416 0.77 14.94 11.86
C ILE A 416 2.18 15.25 11.34
N ALA A 417 3.07 14.27 11.38
CA ALA A 417 4.45 14.47 10.94
C ALA A 417 4.52 14.67 9.41
N ASN A 418 5.54 15.37 8.91
CA ASN A 418 5.63 15.67 7.48
C ASN A 418 5.74 14.39 6.63
N PHE A 419 6.57 13.43 7.03
CA PHE A 419 6.74 12.13 6.37
C PHE A 419 5.50 11.20 6.43
N GLN A 420 4.44 11.57 7.15
CA GLN A 420 3.22 10.75 7.22
C GLN A 420 2.44 10.82 5.92
N VAL A 421 2.37 9.67 5.23
CA VAL A 421 1.57 9.41 4.03
C VAL A 421 0.07 9.65 4.27
N ARG A 422 -0.66 9.99 3.20
CA ARG A 422 -2.06 10.46 3.30
C ARG A 422 -2.90 9.90 2.16
N GLY A 423 -4.22 10.06 2.27
CA GLY A 423 -5.17 9.61 1.27
C GLY A 423 -5.70 8.21 1.54
N MET A 424 -6.39 7.67 0.54
CA MET A 424 -6.99 6.35 0.60
C MET A 424 -6.01 5.27 0.14
N THR A 425 -6.29 4.00 0.46
CA THR A 425 -5.45 2.88 0.01
C THR A 425 -5.65 2.61 -1.48
N ILE A 426 -4.62 2.87 -2.30
CA ILE A 426 -4.68 2.73 -3.76
C ILE A 426 -4.81 1.27 -4.23
N GLN A 427 -4.33 0.29 -3.45
CA GLN A 427 -4.44 -1.16 -3.68
C GLN A 427 -5.87 -1.66 -4.01
N GLU A 428 -6.91 -0.92 -3.61
CA GLU A 428 -8.33 -1.28 -3.81
C GLU A 428 -9.04 -0.46 -4.89
N ALA A 429 -8.41 0.60 -5.41
CA ALA A 429 -9.00 1.44 -6.45
C ALA A 429 -9.32 0.68 -7.75
N PRO A 430 -8.53 -0.32 -8.21
CA PRO A 430 -8.91 -1.19 -9.33
C PRO A 430 -10.21 -1.99 -9.15
N TYR A 431 -10.76 -2.02 -7.93
CA TYR A 431 -12.05 -2.65 -7.59
C TYR A 431 -13.11 -1.65 -7.09
N GLY A 432 -12.83 -0.33 -7.14
CA GLY A 432 -13.78 0.70 -6.71
C GLY A 432 -13.12 1.96 -6.16
N TYR A 433 -12.95 2.03 -4.84
CA TYR A 433 -12.52 3.25 -4.14
C TYR A 433 -11.79 2.91 -2.84
N GLY A 434 -10.67 3.57 -2.54
CA GLY A 434 -9.79 3.15 -1.45
C GLY A 434 -10.38 3.25 -0.03
N ARG A 435 -10.02 2.31 0.84
CA ARG A 435 -10.26 2.36 2.29
C ARG A 435 -9.50 3.49 2.99
N ILE A 436 -9.94 3.76 4.21
CA ILE A 436 -9.32 4.69 5.15
C ILE A 436 -8.17 4.02 5.91
N LYS A 437 -7.01 4.69 5.89
CA LYS A 437 -5.83 4.43 6.74
C LYS A 437 -5.23 5.77 7.20
N PRO A 438 -4.30 5.80 8.19
CA PRO A 438 -3.85 4.70 9.06
C PRO A 438 -4.97 4.14 9.95
N ASP A 439 -4.70 3.02 10.63
CA ASP A 439 -5.57 2.53 11.71
C ASP A 439 -5.36 3.33 13.02
N VAL A 440 -4.15 3.88 13.24
CA VAL A 440 -3.85 4.78 14.36
C VAL A 440 -2.57 5.59 14.07
N VAL A 441 -2.43 6.78 14.65
CA VAL A 441 -1.12 7.49 14.66
C VAL A 441 -0.43 7.46 16.03
N THR A 442 0.89 7.34 16.04
CA THR A 442 1.72 7.36 17.25
C THR A 442 2.90 8.31 17.09
N TYR A 443 3.63 8.55 18.18
CA TYR A 443 4.77 9.46 18.17
C TYR A 443 5.91 8.86 17.33
N GLY A 444 6.26 9.55 16.24
CA GLY A 444 7.20 9.05 15.23
C GLY A 444 8.21 10.08 14.72
N GLU A 445 8.21 11.32 15.23
CA GLU A 445 9.19 12.36 14.86
C GLU A 445 10.09 12.72 16.04
N GLN A 446 11.41 12.67 15.83
CA GLN A 446 12.43 12.94 16.86
C GLN A 446 12.24 12.06 18.13
N VAL A 447 11.90 10.78 17.93
CA VAL A 447 11.72 9.82 19.01
C VAL A 447 13.09 9.39 19.53
N SER A 448 13.29 9.41 20.84
CA SER A 448 14.54 8.97 21.46
C SER A 448 14.50 7.48 21.79
N SER A 449 15.47 6.71 21.25
CA SER A 449 15.60 5.26 21.45
C SER A 449 17.07 4.81 21.27
N LEU A 450 17.34 3.52 21.48
CA LEU A 450 18.68 2.96 21.63
C LEU A 450 19.57 3.10 20.38
N ARG A 451 20.85 3.41 20.60
CA ARG A 451 21.91 3.23 19.61
C ARG A 451 22.28 1.75 19.51
N ILE A 452 22.90 1.35 18.40
CA ILE A 452 23.55 0.03 18.30
C ILE A 452 24.71 -0.13 19.32
N GLU A 453 25.35 0.97 19.70
CA GLU A 453 26.43 0.97 20.68
C GLU A 453 25.91 0.91 22.13
N ARG A 454 25.63 2.07 22.73
CA ARG A 454 24.99 2.27 24.04
C ARG A 454 24.30 3.63 24.07
N GLY A 455 23.35 3.82 24.99
CA GLY A 455 22.64 5.08 25.14
C GLY A 455 21.71 5.39 23.96
N CYS A 456 21.28 6.64 23.84
CA CYS A 456 20.15 7.00 22.98
C CYS A 456 20.55 7.87 21.76
N LYS A 457 19.93 7.62 20.61
CA LYS A 457 19.85 8.55 19.46
C LYS A 457 18.39 9.00 19.31
N GLU A 458 18.15 10.03 18.50
CA GLU A 458 16.80 10.36 18.02
C GLU A 458 16.67 9.94 16.55
N SER A 459 15.46 9.59 16.13
CA SER A 459 15.11 9.28 14.73
C SER A 459 13.66 9.65 14.43
N SER A 460 13.33 9.73 13.14
CA SER A 460 11.98 9.97 12.64
C SER A 460 11.52 8.83 11.70
N GLY A 461 10.22 8.74 11.44
CA GLY A 461 9.62 7.84 10.45
C GLY A 461 8.44 7.02 10.97
N THR A 462 7.58 6.51 10.09
CA THR A 462 6.54 5.52 10.45
C THR A 462 7.13 4.16 10.83
N SER A 463 8.33 3.85 10.31
CA SER A 463 9.23 2.80 10.79
C SER A 463 9.52 2.88 12.30
N ILE A 464 9.39 4.08 12.89
CA ILE A 464 9.56 4.37 14.31
C ILE A 464 8.20 4.46 15.03
N ALA A 465 7.17 4.96 14.36
CA ALA A 465 5.81 4.98 14.88
C ALA A 465 5.25 3.56 15.15
N ALA A 466 5.48 2.61 14.23
CA ALA A 466 5.07 1.22 14.36
C ALA A 466 5.60 0.53 15.65
N PRO A 467 6.90 0.57 15.99
CA PRO A 467 7.40 -0.03 17.22
C PRO A 467 7.00 0.72 18.49
N VAL A 468 6.68 2.02 18.40
CA VAL A 468 6.00 2.73 19.49
C VAL A 468 4.61 2.15 19.73
N ALA A 469 3.83 1.89 18.67
CA ALA A 469 2.54 1.21 18.78
C ALA A 469 2.70 -0.24 19.30
N THR A 470 3.71 -0.98 18.84
CA THR A 470 4.05 -2.32 19.36
C THR A 470 4.37 -2.30 20.84
N GLY A 471 5.15 -1.32 21.32
CA GLY A 471 5.43 -1.15 22.76
C GLY A 471 4.18 -0.82 23.58
N LEU A 472 3.23 -0.07 23.02
CA LEU A 472 1.92 0.17 23.65
C LEU A 472 1.06 -1.10 23.67
N ALA A 473 0.99 -1.82 22.54
CA ALA A 473 0.24 -3.06 22.39
C ALA A 473 0.78 -4.17 23.31
N ALA A 474 2.09 -4.32 23.44
CA ALA A 474 2.72 -5.28 24.34
C ALA A 474 2.45 -4.96 25.82
N LEU A 475 2.51 -3.68 26.21
CA LEU A 475 2.16 -3.24 27.56
C LEU A 475 0.68 -3.56 27.87
N ILE A 476 -0.23 -3.23 26.96
CA ILE A 476 -1.67 -3.53 27.10
C ILE A 476 -1.92 -5.05 27.14
N ALA A 477 -1.28 -5.82 26.26
CA ALA A 477 -1.38 -7.28 26.20
C ALA A 477 -0.92 -7.97 27.50
N SER A 478 0.12 -7.43 28.18
CA SER A 478 0.59 -7.98 29.46
C SER A 478 -0.43 -7.87 30.61
N SER A 479 -1.52 -7.13 30.42
CA SER A 479 -2.64 -7.02 31.36
C SER A 479 -3.77 -8.02 31.12
N VAL A 480 -3.59 -8.94 30.16
CA VAL A 480 -4.52 -10.04 29.85
C VAL A 480 -4.04 -11.32 30.55
N PRO A 481 -4.90 -12.01 31.33
CA PRO A 481 -4.58 -13.33 31.87
C PRO A 481 -4.24 -14.37 30.78
N GLU A 482 -3.37 -15.34 31.07
CA GLU A 482 -2.91 -16.33 30.08
C GLU A 482 -4.04 -17.25 29.59
N GLU A 483 -4.96 -17.58 30.49
CA GLU A 483 -6.21 -18.28 30.21
C GLU A 483 -7.13 -17.52 29.24
N ASP A 484 -6.98 -16.19 29.17
CA ASP A 484 -7.80 -15.30 28.35
C ASP A 484 -7.17 -15.01 26.97
N TRP A 485 -5.87 -15.27 26.77
CA TRP A 485 -5.14 -14.87 25.56
C TRP A 485 -5.81 -15.34 24.26
N TYR A 486 -6.32 -16.57 24.20
CA TYR A 486 -6.96 -17.11 22.99
C TYR A 486 -8.15 -16.27 22.48
N TRP A 487 -8.90 -15.61 23.39
CA TRP A 487 -10.11 -14.86 23.04
C TRP A 487 -9.99 -13.34 23.22
N LYS A 488 -9.01 -12.86 24.01
CA LYS A 488 -8.74 -11.43 24.25
C LYS A 488 -7.50 -10.90 23.54
N LEU A 489 -6.53 -11.73 23.16
CA LEU A 489 -5.26 -11.30 22.56
C LEU A 489 -5.15 -11.82 21.11
N ASN A 490 -5.80 -11.11 20.18
CA ASN A 490 -5.84 -11.43 18.76
C ASN A 490 -5.85 -10.12 17.91
N PRO A 491 -5.72 -10.20 16.57
CA PRO A 491 -5.64 -9.01 15.72
C PRO A 491 -6.85 -8.08 15.86
N ALA A 492 -8.07 -8.63 15.88
CA ALA A 492 -9.28 -7.82 16.01
C ALA A 492 -9.35 -7.08 17.35
N SER A 493 -9.09 -7.77 18.47
CA SER A 493 -9.20 -7.14 19.80
C SER A 493 -8.16 -6.04 20.00
N MET A 494 -6.91 -6.24 19.58
CA MET A 494 -5.87 -5.21 19.70
C MET A 494 -6.12 -4.03 18.74
N LYS A 495 -6.56 -4.30 17.50
CA LYS A 495 -6.95 -3.27 16.54
C LYS A 495 -8.08 -2.40 17.09
N GLN A 496 -9.15 -3.03 17.58
CA GLN A 496 -10.28 -2.34 18.24
C GLN A 496 -9.83 -1.50 19.44
N VAL A 497 -8.99 -2.05 20.32
CA VAL A 497 -8.52 -1.38 21.54
C VAL A 497 -7.64 -0.16 21.25
N LEU A 498 -6.82 -0.20 20.21
CA LEU A 498 -6.02 0.96 19.77
C LEU A 498 -6.88 2.01 19.04
N MET A 499 -7.78 1.58 18.15
CA MET A 499 -8.65 2.47 17.37
C MET A 499 -9.68 3.20 18.22
N GLU A 500 -10.45 2.48 19.04
CA GLU A 500 -11.46 3.07 19.94
C GLU A 500 -10.83 3.86 21.09
N GLY A 501 -9.60 3.52 21.46
CA GLY A 501 -8.84 4.24 22.46
C GLY A 501 -8.30 5.59 21.97
N ALA A 502 -8.26 5.86 20.67
CA ALA A 502 -7.58 7.03 20.12
C ALA A 502 -8.19 8.39 20.57
N ASP A 503 -7.37 9.43 20.48
CA ASP A 503 -7.80 10.83 20.53
C ASP A 503 -7.71 11.44 19.13
N LYS A 504 -8.86 11.79 18.54
CA LYS A 504 -8.92 12.53 17.27
C LYS A 504 -8.19 13.88 17.36
N LEU A 505 -7.31 14.12 16.41
CA LEU A 505 -6.64 15.39 16.15
C LEU A 505 -7.61 16.36 15.45
N ARG A 506 -7.47 17.66 15.74
CA ARG A 506 -8.30 18.71 15.13
C ARG A 506 -7.70 19.16 13.80
N GLY A 507 -8.55 19.44 12.81
CA GLY A 507 -8.12 20.03 11.53
C GLY A 507 -7.33 19.08 10.62
N VAL A 508 -7.54 17.77 10.74
CA VAL A 508 -6.82 16.73 9.97
C VAL A 508 -7.84 15.72 9.42
N SER A 509 -7.75 15.39 8.14
CA SER A 509 -8.63 14.38 7.50
C SER A 509 -8.45 12.99 8.11
N ILE A 510 -9.54 12.23 8.17
CA ILE A 510 -9.56 10.82 8.56
C ILE A 510 -8.54 9.98 7.74
N TYR A 511 -8.29 10.36 6.48
CA TYR A 511 -7.29 9.78 5.57
C TYR A 511 -5.84 10.22 5.85
N ALA A 512 -5.57 10.89 6.98
CA ALA A 512 -4.22 11.23 7.44
C ALA A 512 -3.97 10.90 8.92
N GLN A 513 -5.03 10.65 9.71
CA GLN A 513 -4.93 10.30 11.14
C GLN A 513 -5.68 9.02 11.54
N GLY A 514 -6.51 8.45 10.68
CA GLY A 514 -7.46 7.40 11.06
C GLY A 514 -8.41 7.88 12.17
N PRO A 515 -8.61 7.12 13.26
CA PRO A 515 -9.37 7.57 14.43
C PRO A 515 -8.62 8.63 15.28
N GLY A 516 -7.33 8.85 15.02
CA GLY A 516 -6.48 9.81 15.71
C GLY A 516 -5.27 9.17 16.40
N LYS A 517 -4.68 9.91 17.35
CA LYS A 517 -3.47 9.49 18.05
C LYS A 517 -3.76 8.45 19.14
N ALA A 518 -2.89 7.46 19.29
CA ALA A 518 -3.01 6.44 20.34
C ALA A 518 -3.02 7.07 21.75
N ASN A 519 -3.91 6.57 22.62
CA ASN A 519 -3.99 6.98 24.02
C ASN A 519 -3.93 5.73 24.91
N LEU A 520 -2.75 5.48 25.46
CA LEU A 520 -2.45 4.32 26.32
C LEU A 520 -3.47 4.12 27.45
N ALA A 521 -3.90 5.19 28.11
CA ALA A 521 -4.80 5.11 29.26
C ALA A 521 -6.23 4.70 28.85
N LYS A 522 -6.73 5.20 27.72
CA LYS A 522 -8.01 4.79 27.15
C LYS A 522 -7.95 3.34 26.65
N SER A 523 -6.97 3.00 25.81
CA SER A 523 -6.81 1.65 25.27
C SER A 523 -6.66 0.59 26.38
N PHE A 524 -5.88 0.88 27.43
CA PHE A 524 -5.77 -0.01 28.59
C PHE A 524 -7.13 -0.22 29.29
N ALA A 525 -7.91 0.85 29.53
CA ALA A 525 -9.22 0.75 30.16
C ALA A 525 -10.25 -0.03 29.31
N ILE A 526 -10.18 0.10 27.97
CA ILE A 526 -10.98 -0.70 27.04
C ILE A 526 -10.56 -2.17 27.13
N MET A 527 -9.26 -2.49 27.13
CA MET A 527 -8.78 -3.88 27.23
C MET A 527 -9.23 -4.58 28.51
N GLN A 528 -9.18 -3.88 29.65
CA GLN A 528 -9.63 -4.39 30.95
C GLN A 528 -11.13 -4.73 30.99
N THR A 529 -11.93 -4.11 30.12
CA THR A 529 -13.39 -4.35 29.98
C THR A 529 -13.76 -5.07 28.68
N TYR A 530 -12.78 -5.48 27.87
CA TYR A 530 -12.99 -5.99 26.53
C TYR A 530 -13.77 -7.31 26.51
N LYS A 531 -14.74 -7.37 25.60
CA LYS A 531 -15.48 -8.57 25.21
C LYS A 531 -15.44 -8.68 23.67
N PRO A 532 -15.33 -9.91 23.12
CA PRO A 532 -15.49 -10.19 21.69
C PRO A 532 -16.68 -9.43 21.09
N LYS A 533 -16.41 -8.59 20.09
CA LYS A 533 -17.41 -7.76 19.41
C LYS A 533 -17.02 -7.46 17.96
N VAL A 534 -18.00 -7.16 17.13
CA VAL A 534 -17.80 -6.52 15.83
C VAL A 534 -17.78 -5.00 16.02
N THR A 535 -16.87 -4.34 15.31
CA THR A 535 -16.81 -2.88 15.17
C THR A 535 -16.69 -2.54 13.69
N ILE A 536 -16.97 -1.28 13.36
CA ILE A 536 -16.78 -0.75 12.02
C ILE A 536 -16.16 0.65 12.12
N PHE A 537 -15.27 0.98 11.18
CA PHE A 537 -14.59 2.26 11.12
C PHE A 537 -14.82 2.96 9.77
N PRO A 538 -15.26 4.24 9.77
CA PRO A 538 -15.71 5.03 10.92
C PRO A 538 -17.02 4.48 11.56
N PRO A 539 -17.22 4.68 12.88
CA PRO A 539 -18.40 4.17 13.59
C PRO A 539 -19.69 4.97 13.33
N LYS A 540 -19.57 6.19 12.80
CA LYS A 540 -20.67 6.97 12.20
C LYS A 540 -20.15 7.71 10.97
N ILE A 541 -21.04 8.00 10.01
CA ILE A 541 -20.72 8.78 8.81
C ILE A 541 -21.52 10.08 8.90
N ASP A 542 -20.81 11.18 9.14
CA ASP A 542 -21.42 12.49 9.36
C ASP A 542 -20.66 13.54 8.55
N LEU A 543 -21.12 13.76 7.32
CA LEU A 543 -20.42 14.58 6.34
C LEU A 543 -20.52 16.09 6.63
N LEU A 544 -21.20 16.48 7.73
CA LEU A 544 -21.61 17.86 8.00
C LEU A 544 -20.96 18.44 9.26
N ASP A 545 -20.90 17.67 10.36
CA ASP A 545 -20.50 18.23 11.66
C ASP A 545 -18.97 18.41 11.82
N ASP A 546 -18.15 17.66 11.08
CA ASP A 546 -16.69 17.91 10.96
C ASP A 546 -16.22 17.66 9.52
N MET A 547 -16.39 18.70 8.70
CA MET A 547 -16.09 18.64 7.27
C MET A 547 -14.60 18.37 6.98
N GLN A 548 -13.66 18.83 7.81
CA GLN A 548 -12.24 18.63 7.51
C GLN A 548 -11.80 17.19 7.83
N TYR A 549 -12.37 16.58 8.87
CA TYR A 549 -12.14 15.16 9.16
C TYR A 549 -12.76 14.25 8.09
N MET A 550 -14.00 14.54 7.65
CA MET A 550 -14.70 13.74 6.63
C MET A 550 -14.39 14.16 5.18
N TRP A 551 -13.36 14.98 4.95
CA TRP A 551 -12.84 15.26 3.61
C TRP A 551 -12.23 13.98 3.01
N PRO A 552 -12.48 13.62 1.73
CA PRO A 552 -13.12 14.44 0.68
C PRO A 552 -14.65 14.44 0.70
N HIS A 553 -15.28 13.39 1.22
CA HIS A 553 -16.73 13.13 1.18
C HIS A 553 -17.62 14.28 1.67
N SER A 554 -17.12 15.10 2.61
CA SER A 554 -17.78 16.32 3.09
C SER A 554 -17.92 17.47 2.07
N ARG A 555 -17.13 17.45 0.97
CA ARG A 555 -17.20 18.43 -0.13
C ARG A 555 -18.07 17.95 -1.31
N SER A 556 -18.54 16.71 -1.28
CA SER A 556 -19.37 16.11 -2.33
C SER A 556 -20.83 15.95 -1.86
N PRO A 557 -21.67 17.01 -1.95
CA PRO A 557 -23.08 16.92 -1.55
C PRO A 557 -23.87 16.01 -2.49
N LEU A 558 -24.89 15.35 -1.97
CA LEU A 558 -25.69 14.38 -2.72
C LEU A 558 -26.81 15.07 -3.51
N TYR A 559 -27.10 14.61 -4.73
CA TYR A 559 -28.24 15.08 -5.53
C TYR A 559 -28.70 14.04 -6.56
N ALA A 560 -29.91 14.20 -7.10
CA ALA A 560 -30.45 13.28 -8.10
C ALA A 560 -29.66 13.34 -9.41
N SER A 561 -29.60 12.22 -10.14
CA SER A 561 -28.78 11.97 -11.35
C SER A 561 -27.25 12.01 -11.15
N ALA A 562 -26.76 12.03 -9.91
CA ALA A 562 -25.34 11.92 -9.59
C ALA A 562 -24.79 10.48 -9.71
N MET A 563 -23.48 10.37 -9.84
CA MET A 563 -22.73 9.19 -9.39
C MET A 563 -23.01 8.94 -7.89
N PRO A 564 -22.97 7.68 -7.41
CA PRO A 564 -23.03 7.41 -5.99
C PRO A 564 -21.85 8.03 -5.25
N LEU A 565 -22.10 8.50 -4.03
CA LEU A 565 -21.03 8.63 -3.05
C LEU A 565 -20.48 7.23 -2.75
N MET A 566 -19.20 7.02 -3.04
CA MET A 566 -18.46 5.79 -2.77
C MET A 566 -17.70 5.90 -1.44
N MET A 567 -17.86 4.94 -0.54
CA MET A 567 -17.09 4.91 0.71
C MET A 567 -16.89 3.49 1.24
N ASN A 568 -15.64 3.02 1.29
CA ASN A 568 -15.28 1.72 1.84
C ASN A 568 -14.97 1.82 3.36
N LEU A 569 -15.77 1.10 4.16
CA LEU A 569 -15.66 1.03 5.61
C LEU A 569 -14.93 -0.26 6.03
N THR A 570 -14.08 -0.19 7.05
CA THR A 570 -13.39 -1.36 7.59
C THR A 570 -14.20 -1.97 8.74
N ILE A 571 -14.62 -3.23 8.59
CA ILE A 571 -15.21 -4.05 9.66
C ILE A 571 -14.09 -4.83 10.35
N THR A 572 -14.05 -4.78 11.68
CA THR A 572 -13.18 -5.62 12.51
C THR A 572 -14.04 -6.58 13.33
N ASN A 573 -13.83 -7.88 13.12
CA ASN A 573 -14.61 -8.97 13.70
C ASN A 573 -13.88 -9.61 14.89
N GLY A 574 -14.14 -9.12 16.09
CA GLY A 574 -13.69 -9.74 17.33
C GLY A 574 -14.47 -11.00 17.74
N LEU A 575 -15.55 -11.38 17.03
CA LEU A 575 -16.34 -12.58 17.35
C LEU A 575 -15.69 -13.90 16.89
N GLY A 576 -14.68 -13.84 16.02
CA GLY A 576 -13.96 -15.02 15.53
C GLY A 576 -13.00 -14.68 14.38
N SER A 577 -12.08 -15.60 14.06
CA SER A 577 -11.10 -15.43 12.99
C SER A 577 -11.69 -15.29 11.59
N HIS A 578 -12.94 -15.73 11.43
CA HIS A 578 -13.77 -15.58 10.23
C HIS A 578 -15.22 -15.31 10.65
N GLY A 579 -15.94 -14.56 9.82
CA GLY A 579 -17.35 -14.26 10.01
C GLY A 579 -18.04 -13.94 8.68
N TYR A 580 -19.36 -13.90 8.70
CA TYR A 580 -20.21 -13.76 7.51
C TYR A 580 -21.33 -12.77 7.78
N PHE A 581 -21.78 -12.07 6.75
CA PHE A 581 -23.06 -11.35 6.79
C PHE A 581 -24.19 -12.38 6.84
N LYS A 582 -25.05 -12.29 7.85
CA LYS A 582 -26.21 -13.19 8.01
C LYS A 582 -27.35 -12.87 7.03
N LYS A 583 -27.40 -11.62 6.59
CA LYS A 583 -28.27 -11.04 5.55
C LYS A 583 -27.57 -9.83 4.95
N GLU A 584 -28.01 -9.41 3.77
CA GLU A 584 -27.67 -8.11 3.17
C GLU A 584 -27.84 -6.95 4.17
N PRO A 585 -26.98 -5.92 4.13
CA PRO A 585 -27.16 -4.70 4.93
C PRO A 585 -28.44 -3.95 4.53
N VAL A 586 -29.09 -3.34 5.53
CA VAL A 586 -30.38 -2.64 5.37
C VAL A 586 -30.23 -1.16 5.70
N TRP A 587 -30.65 -0.29 4.79
CA TRP A 587 -30.81 1.14 5.03
C TRP A 587 -32.17 1.44 5.68
N THR A 588 -32.14 2.03 6.88
CA THR A 588 -33.36 2.49 7.58
C THR A 588 -33.36 4.02 7.69
N PRO A 589 -34.14 4.75 6.89
CA PRO A 589 -34.18 6.21 6.92
C PRO A 589 -34.92 6.74 8.16
N THR A 590 -34.33 7.71 8.85
CA THR A 590 -34.88 8.31 10.09
C THR A 590 -35.58 9.65 9.88
N ASN A 591 -35.50 10.24 8.68
CA ASN A 591 -36.32 11.38 8.28
C ASN A 591 -36.82 11.26 6.83
N THR A 592 -37.74 12.15 6.42
CA THR A 592 -38.36 12.13 5.09
C THR A 592 -37.33 12.14 3.96
N LEU A 593 -36.34 13.04 4.03
CA LEU A 593 -35.31 13.17 2.99
C LEU A 593 -34.33 11.97 2.95
N GLY A 594 -34.16 11.25 4.06
CA GLY A 594 -33.46 9.96 4.08
C GLY A 594 -34.17 8.86 3.29
N ARG A 595 -35.51 8.94 3.12
CA ARG A 595 -36.27 8.03 2.25
C ARG A 595 -35.98 8.25 0.77
N GLU A 596 -35.40 9.40 0.42
CA GLU A 596 -34.98 9.73 -0.95
C GLU A 596 -33.54 9.28 -1.25
N LEU A 597 -32.83 8.73 -0.27
CA LEU A 597 -31.57 8.03 -0.50
C LEU A 597 -31.83 6.56 -0.88
N VAL A 598 -31.02 6.05 -1.81
CA VAL A 598 -30.93 4.63 -2.15
C VAL A 598 -29.50 4.18 -1.90
N PHE A 599 -29.34 3.21 -1.01
CA PHE A 599 -28.05 2.57 -0.76
C PHE A 599 -27.94 1.31 -1.61
N LYS A 600 -26.79 1.15 -2.26
CA LYS A 600 -26.26 -0.16 -2.65
C LYS A 600 -25.06 -0.46 -1.76
N PHE A 601 -24.82 -1.75 -1.54
CA PHE A 601 -23.77 -2.25 -0.68
C PHE A 601 -22.94 -3.27 -1.46
N GLU A 602 -21.64 -3.30 -1.19
CA GLU A 602 -20.79 -4.46 -1.45
C GLU A 602 -20.05 -4.79 -0.17
N HIS A 603 -19.68 -6.04 0.04
CA HIS A 603 -18.95 -6.44 1.24
C HIS A 603 -18.16 -7.73 1.02
N SER A 604 -17.20 -7.99 1.89
CA SER A 604 -16.46 -9.25 1.85
C SER A 604 -17.41 -10.45 2.01
N ASN A 605 -17.31 -11.44 1.11
CA ASN A 605 -18.03 -12.71 1.23
C ASN A 605 -17.71 -13.45 2.54
N VAL A 606 -16.48 -13.28 3.05
CA VAL A 606 -16.02 -13.74 4.35
C VAL A 606 -15.16 -12.63 4.98
N LEU A 607 -15.43 -12.29 6.23
CA LEU A 607 -14.59 -11.41 7.05
C LEU A 607 -13.37 -12.19 7.56
N TRP A 608 -12.37 -12.43 6.71
CA TRP A 608 -11.18 -13.21 7.04
C TRP A 608 -9.87 -12.58 6.54
N PRO A 609 -8.79 -12.56 7.35
CA PRO A 609 -8.72 -12.96 8.75
C PRO A 609 -9.11 -11.79 9.68
N TRP A 610 -10.03 -12.03 10.62
CA TRP A 610 -10.48 -11.07 11.66
C TRP A 610 -11.08 -9.74 11.18
N SER A 611 -11.07 -9.43 9.88
CA SER A 611 -11.54 -8.17 9.31
C SER A 611 -12.14 -8.38 7.91
N GLY A 612 -12.84 -7.37 7.41
CA GLY A 612 -13.32 -7.27 6.03
C GLY A 612 -13.86 -5.87 5.78
N TYR A 613 -14.52 -5.65 4.64
CA TYR A 613 -15.05 -4.34 4.24
C TYR A 613 -16.58 -4.35 4.08
N LEU A 614 -17.15 -3.14 4.18
CA LEU A 614 -18.48 -2.79 3.71
C LEU A 614 -18.36 -1.52 2.86
N GLY A 615 -18.51 -1.66 1.56
CA GLY A 615 -18.58 -0.57 0.59
C GLY A 615 -19.98 0.01 0.52
N LEU A 616 -20.06 1.33 0.59
CA LEU A 616 -21.29 2.09 0.46
C LEU A 616 -21.34 2.79 -0.90
N PHE A 617 -22.46 2.67 -1.58
CA PHE A 617 -22.78 3.41 -2.80
C PHE A 617 -24.10 4.13 -2.58
N VAL A 618 -24.04 5.44 -2.31
CA VAL A 618 -25.20 6.24 -1.88
C VAL A 618 -25.69 7.14 -3.01
N HIS A 619 -26.87 6.82 -3.53
CA HIS A 619 -27.53 7.59 -4.59
C HIS A 619 -28.73 8.37 -4.04
N VAL A 620 -29.21 9.36 -4.81
CA VAL A 620 -30.44 10.12 -4.54
C VAL A 620 -31.49 9.82 -5.62
N LYS A 621 -32.74 9.61 -5.22
CA LYS A 621 -33.87 9.41 -6.13
C LYS A 621 -34.22 10.67 -6.92
N GLU A 622 -34.73 10.47 -8.12
CA GLU A 622 -35.23 11.55 -9.00
C GLU A 622 -36.37 12.38 -8.37
N SER A 623 -37.17 11.78 -7.47
CA SER A 623 -38.15 12.49 -6.63
C SER A 623 -37.56 13.62 -5.77
N ALA A 624 -36.25 13.58 -5.48
CA ALA A 624 -35.55 14.61 -4.73
C ALA A 624 -34.76 15.61 -5.61
N ARG A 625 -34.93 15.63 -6.94
CA ARG A 625 -34.21 16.55 -7.87
C ARG A 625 -34.22 18.02 -7.45
N PHE A 626 -35.30 18.46 -6.80
CA PHE A 626 -35.49 19.84 -6.32
C PHE A 626 -35.45 19.98 -4.78
N SER A 627 -35.17 18.90 -4.05
CA SER A 627 -35.15 18.90 -2.57
C SER A 627 -33.84 19.45 -2.01
N SER A 628 -33.89 20.04 -0.81
CA SER A 628 -32.70 20.49 -0.08
C SER A 628 -32.83 20.19 1.41
N GLY A 629 -31.78 19.65 2.04
CA GLY A 629 -31.72 19.46 3.48
C GLY A 629 -30.78 18.33 3.94
N ARG A 630 -30.75 18.10 5.25
CA ARG A 630 -29.98 16.99 5.85
C ARG A 630 -30.77 15.68 5.72
N ALA A 631 -30.28 14.74 4.91
CA ALA A 631 -30.80 13.37 4.88
C ALA A 631 -30.20 12.54 6.02
N LYS A 632 -31.02 11.72 6.69
CA LYS A 632 -30.60 10.91 7.85
C LYS A 632 -31.17 9.50 7.84
N GLY A 633 -30.41 8.57 8.41
CA GLY A 633 -30.82 7.19 8.66
C GLY A 633 -29.70 6.36 9.27
N THR A 634 -29.95 5.06 9.43
CA THR A 634 -29.03 4.10 10.04
C THR A 634 -28.94 2.87 9.15
N ILE A 635 -27.71 2.48 8.81
CA ILE A 635 -27.41 1.20 8.15
C ILE A 635 -27.36 0.13 9.24
N THR A 636 -28.07 -0.98 9.07
CA THR A 636 -28.11 -2.10 10.02
C THR A 636 -27.75 -3.41 9.32
N PHE A 637 -26.85 -4.20 9.92
CA PHE A 637 -26.50 -5.54 9.44
C PHE A 637 -26.14 -6.47 10.60
N THR A 638 -26.20 -7.78 10.40
CA THR A 638 -25.83 -8.77 11.42
C THR A 638 -24.68 -9.63 10.93
N ILE A 639 -23.59 -9.65 11.69
CA ILE A 639 -22.46 -10.55 11.45
C ILE A 639 -22.61 -11.79 12.33
N HIS A 640 -22.49 -12.96 11.72
CA HIS A 640 -22.38 -14.26 12.39
C HIS A 640 -20.95 -14.78 12.27
N SER A 641 -20.34 -15.16 13.39
CA SER A 641 -19.10 -15.96 13.43
C SER A 641 -19.41 -17.35 13.98
N PRO A 642 -18.98 -18.43 13.33
CA PRO A 642 -19.20 -19.80 13.81
C PRO A 642 -18.49 -20.06 15.15
N PRO A 643 -18.89 -21.11 15.89
CA PRO A 643 -18.27 -21.47 17.18
C PRO A 643 -16.76 -21.69 17.07
N PHE A 644 -16.00 -21.25 18.07
CA PHE A 644 -14.61 -21.69 18.22
C PHE A 644 -14.54 -23.21 18.49
N PRO A 645 -13.40 -23.87 18.21
CA PRO A 645 -13.21 -25.29 18.49
C PRO A 645 -13.48 -25.68 19.96
N GLY A 646 -14.64 -26.30 20.22
CA GLY A 646 -15.11 -26.69 21.55
C GLY A 646 -16.39 -25.99 21.99
N GLU A 647 -16.71 -24.83 21.40
CA GLU A 647 -18.03 -24.20 21.49
C GLU A 647 -19.06 -24.97 20.62
N LYS A 648 -20.35 -24.83 20.94
CA LYS A 648 -21.45 -25.45 20.15
C LYS A 648 -22.25 -24.47 19.30
N ASN A 649 -22.28 -23.19 19.71
CA ASN A 649 -23.13 -22.16 19.13
C ASN A 649 -22.25 -21.05 18.57
N GLY A 650 -22.60 -20.51 17.40
CA GLY A 650 -21.96 -19.32 16.87
C GLY A 650 -22.25 -18.07 17.71
N ARG A 651 -21.48 -17.01 17.48
CA ARG A 651 -21.73 -15.67 18.02
C ARG A 651 -22.26 -14.76 16.93
N GLU A 652 -23.25 -13.95 17.28
CA GLU A 652 -23.84 -12.96 16.38
C GLU A 652 -23.82 -11.57 17.02
N GLN A 653 -23.66 -10.54 16.20
CA GLN A 653 -23.87 -9.16 16.62
C GLN A 653 -24.54 -8.36 15.49
N GLU A 654 -25.59 -7.63 15.87
CA GLU A 654 -26.18 -6.57 15.05
C GLU A 654 -25.32 -5.30 15.18
N VAL A 655 -24.90 -4.75 14.05
CA VAL A 655 -24.10 -3.53 13.93
C VAL A 655 -24.95 -2.44 13.31
N LYS A 656 -24.81 -1.22 13.83
CA LYS A 656 -25.53 -0.03 13.37
C LYS A 656 -24.55 1.09 13.06
N VAL A 657 -24.77 1.76 11.94
CA VAL A 657 -23.95 2.89 11.47
C VAL A 657 -24.89 4.03 11.09
N ASP A 658 -24.85 5.12 11.85
CA ASP A 658 -25.63 6.30 11.52
C ASP A 658 -24.98 7.06 10.36
N PHE A 659 -25.81 7.48 9.40
CA PHE A 659 -25.43 8.24 8.23
C PHE A 659 -26.14 9.61 8.23
N THR A 660 -25.40 10.67 7.98
CA THR A 660 -25.92 12.02 7.77
C THR A 660 -25.14 12.72 6.65
N ALA A 661 -25.87 13.20 5.64
CA ALA A 661 -25.33 13.93 4.50
C ALA A 661 -26.26 15.10 4.11
N MET A 662 -25.74 16.04 3.32
CA MET A 662 -26.55 17.07 2.68
C MET A 662 -27.07 16.52 1.35
N VAL A 663 -28.38 16.60 1.14
CA VAL A 663 -28.99 16.50 -0.19
C VAL A 663 -29.29 17.91 -0.67
N ILE A 664 -28.92 18.23 -1.91
CA ILE A 664 -29.15 19.53 -2.56
C ILE A 664 -29.98 19.37 -3.84
N PRO A 665 -30.58 20.45 -4.37
CA PRO A 665 -31.19 20.43 -5.69
C PRO A 665 -30.13 20.12 -6.75
N THR A 666 -30.48 19.33 -7.76
CA THR A 666 -29.56 18.88 -8.81
C THR A 666 -28.92 20.09 -9.52
N PRO A 667 -27.58 20.22 -9.48
CA PRO A 667 -26.89 21.36 -10.09
C PRO A 667 -27.13 21.49 -11.60
N PRO A 668 -27.04 22.71 -12.16
CA PRO A 668 -27.02 22.91 -13.61
C PRO A 668 -25.92 22.07 -14.27
N ARG A 669 -26.22 21.48 -15.43
CA ARG A 669 -25.30 20.61 -16.19
C ARG A 669 -23.89 21.18 -16.30
N ASN A 670 -23.76 22.46 -16.67
CA ASN A 670 -22.48 23.16 -16.85
C ASN A 670 -21.71 23.48 -15.54
N GLN A 671 -22.18 23.00 -14.39
CA GLN A 671 -21.45 23.01 -13.12
C GLN A 671 -21.00 21.60 -12.69
N ARG A 672 -21.38 20.55 -13.43
CA ARG A 672 -21.07 19.16 -13.11
C ARG A 672 -19.90 18.65 -13.94
N VAL A 673 -18.90 18.12 -13.26
CA VAL A 673 -17.66 17.60 -13.81
C VAL A 673 -17.60 16.11 -13.46
N LEU A 674 -17.46 15.26 -14.48
CA LEU A 674 -17.15 13.85 -14.28
C LEU A 674 -15.65 13.67 -14.49
N TRP A 675 -14.95 13.17 -13.48
CA TRP A 675 -13.55 12.76 -13.55
C TRP A 675 -13.51 11.27 -13.90
N ASP A 676 -12.84 10.90 -14.99
CA ASP A 676 -12.57 9.49 -15.29
C ASP A 676 -11.41 9.01 -14.42
N ASP A 677 -11.66 7.93 -13.69
CA ASP A 677 -10.72 7.22 -12.80
C ASP A 677 -10.66 5.72 -13.22
N TYR A 678 -11.55 5.31 -14.13
CA TYR A 678 -11.60 3.95 -14.65
C TYR A 678 -10.48 3.66 -15.65
N HIS A 679 -9.88 4.67 -16.28
CA HIS A 679 -8.75 4.49 -17.21
C HIS A 679 -7.36 4.83 -16.62
N ASN A 680 -7.30 5.34 -15.38
CA ASN A 680 -6.06 5.64 -14.65
C ASN A 680 -5.46 4.38 -13.97
N ILE A 681 -4.15 4.16 -14.01
CA ILE A 681 -3.49 2.98 -13.40
C ILE A 681 -3.09 3.24 -11.94
N GLN A 682 -4.15 3.24 -11.15
CA GLN A 682 -4.15 3.29 -9.68
C GLN A 682 -3.31 2.19 -8.98
N TYR A 683 -2.87 1.16 -9.72
CA TYR A 683 -1.87 0.19 -9.24
C TYR A 683 -1.19 -0.57 -10.41
N PRO A 684 0.06 -0.26 -10.77
CA PRO A 684 0.72 -0.91 -11.92
C PRO A 684 1.31 -2.28 -11.55
N PRO A 685 1.03 -3.34 -12.33
CA PRO A 685 1.72 -4.64 -12.24
C PRO A 685 2.98 -4.72 -13.13
N ASP A 686 3.33 -3.64 -13.83
CA ASP A 686 4.35 -3.57 -14.89
C ASP A 686 4.97 -2.14 -14.93
N TYR A 687 5.92 -1.86 -15.83
CA TYR A 687 6.62 -0.57 -15.88
C TYR A 687 5.80 0.54 -16.57
N ILE A 688 5.21 1.44 -15.77
CA ILE A 688 4.80 2.79 -16.17
C ILE A 688 5.83 3.81 -15.64
N PRO A 689 6.52 4.58 -16.50
CA PRO A 689 7.31 5.75 -16.12
C PRO A 689 6.56 6.84 -15.36
N ILE A 690 7.29 7.59 -14.53
CA ILE A 690 6.84 8.86 -13.95
C ILE A 690 6.51 9.90 -15.05
N ASP A 691 5.49 10.74 -14.82
CA ASP A 691 5.09 11.85 -15.71
C ASP A 691 6.25 12.82 -16.01
N ASP A 692 6.81 13.51 -15.01
CA ASP A 692 7.93 14.42 -15.27
C ASP A 692 9.27 13.65 -15.34
N LEU A 693 9.86 13.50 -16.53
CA LEU A 693 11.18 12.88 -16.72
C LEU A 693 12.34 13.63 -16.05
N GLU A 694 12.13 14.84 -15.54
CA GLU A 694 13.10 15.50 -14.66
C GLU A 694 12.94 15.15 -13.16
N TYR A 695 11.90 14.38 -12.78
CA TYR A 695 11.66 13.94 -11.40
C TYR A 695 12.62 12.82 -10.95
N ARG A 696 13.87 13.17 -10.65
CA ARG A 696 14.95 12.20 -10.36
C ARG A 696 14.83 11.40 -9.05
N ARG A 697 13.72 11.48 -8.33
CA ARG A 697 13.53 10.77 -7.05
C ARG A 697 13.04 9.34 -7.28
N GLU A 698 12.09 9.18 -8.18
CA GLU A 698 11.32 7.96 -8.43
C GLU A 698 11.16 7.81 -9.95
N MET A 699 11.15 6.57 -10.47
CA MET A 699 11.20 6.28 -11.92
C MET A 699 9.97 5.54 -12.44
N LEU A 700 9.17 5.00 -11.53
CA LEU A 700 7.85 4.45 -11.79
C LEU A 700 6.85 5.55 -11.44
N ASP A 701 5.74 5.65 -12.15
CA ASP A 701 4.55 6.17 -11.47
C ASP A 701 3.85 5.05 -10.70
N TRP A 702 3.39 5.43 -9.52
CA TRP A 702 2.79 4.59 -8.48
C TRP A 702 1.95 5.42 -7.50
N ASN A 703 1.67 6.66 -7.90
CA ASN A 703 0.81 7.55 -7.16
C ASN A 703 -0.66 7.10 -7.32
N GLY A 704 -1.59 7.85 -6.75
CA GLY A 704 -3.01 7.64 -7.02
C GLY A 704 -3.51 8.80 -7.85
N ASP A 705 -3.80 8.57 -9.12
CA ASP A 705 -4.18 9.60 -10.10
C ASP A 705 -5.67 9.92 -10.05
N HIS A 706 -6.06 10.41 -8.88
CA HIS A 706 -7.43 10.56 -8.45
C HIS A 706 -7.62 11.96 -7.85
N PRO A 707 -8.79 12.63 -8.05
CA PRO A 707 -9.09 13.97 -7.52
C PRO A 707 -9.07 14.12 -5.98
N HIS A 708 -8.67 13.08 -5.23
CA HIS A 708 -8.61 13.08 -3.78
C HIS A 708 -7.20 12.70 -3.25
N THR A 709 -6.21 12.62 -4.14
CA THR A 709 -4.83 12.26 -3.85
C THR A 709 -3.88 13.32 -4.42
N ASN A 710 -3.28 13.14 -5.60
CA ASN A 710 -2.41 14.16 -6.21
C ASN A 710 -3.18 15.36 -6.75
N PHE A 711 -4.30 15.16 -7.46
CA PHE A 711 -5.16 16.23 -8.00
C PHE A 711 -6.10 16.86 -6.95
N ARG A 712 -5.73 16.78 -5.67
CA ARG A 712 -6.56 17.17 -4.52
C ARG A 712 -6.78 18.68 -4.43
N GLU A 713 -5.78 19.52 -4.67
CA GLU A 713 -6.00 20.97 -4.72
C GLU A 713 -6.82 21.40 -5.94
N VAL A 714 -6.75 20.68 -7.08
CA VAL A 714 -7.67 20.90 -8.22
C VAL A 714 -9.11 20.63 -7.79
N PHE A 715 -9.39 19.49 -7.16
CA PHE A 715 -10.73 19.17 -6.62
C PHE A 715 -11.22 20.21 -5.60
N ASN A 716 -10.35 20.63 -4.67
CA ASN A 716 -10.67 21.67 -3.68
C ASN A 716 -10.98 23.02 -4.34
N TYR A 717 -10.28 23.37 -5.42
CA TYR A 717 -10.46 24.62 -6.13
C TYR A 717 -11.73 24.61 -7.01
N LEU A 718 -11.99 23.50 -7.73
CA LEU A 718 -13.22 23.30 -8.50
C LEU A 718 -14.46 23.36 -7.58
N THR A 719 -14.47 22.60 -6.49
CA THR A 719 -15.57 22.60 -5.51
C THR A 719 -15.72 23.95 -4.81
N GLY A 720 -14.61 24.62 -4.48
CA GLY A 720 -14.60 25.98 -3.93
C GLY A 720 -15.18 27.05 -4.86
N ASN A 721 -15.12 26.84 -6.18
CA ASN A 721 -15.66 27.77 -7.19
C ASN A 721 -17.05 27.38 -7.73
N GLY A 722 -17.77 26.51 -7.01
CA GLY A 722 -19.13 26.11 -7.39
C GLY A 722 -19.17 25.26 -8.66
N TYR A 723 -18.28 24.28 -8.73
CA TYR A 723 -18.44 23.06 -9.52
C TYR A 723 -18.68 21.87 -8.59
N TYR A 724 -19.25 20.81 -9.15
CA TYR A 724 -19.50 19.55 -8.47
C TYR A 724 -18.73 18.47 -9.21
N VAL A 725 -17.74 17.87 -8.54
CA VAL A 725 -16.85 16.86 -9.12
C VAL A 725 -17.33 15.49 -8.67
N GLU A 726 -17.59 14.63 -9.65
CA GLU A 726 -18.06 13.26 -9.50
C GLU A 726 -17.02 12.31 -10.13
N VAL A 727 -16.88 11.08 -9.63
CA VAL A 727 -15.85 10.13 -10.09
C VAL A 727 -16.49 8.97 -10.86
N LEU A 728 -15.98 8.66 -12.04
CA LEU A 728 -16.36 7.54 -12.89
C LEU A 728 -15.37 6.38 -12.69
N GLY A 729 -15.78 5.39 -11.91
CA GLY A 729 -15.04 4.11 -11.72
C GLY A 729 -15.64 2.94 -12.50
N SER A 730 -16.25 3.20 -13.66
CA SER A 730 -16.79 2.21 -14.60
C SER A 730 -16.52 2.68 -16.03
N SER A 731 -16.64 1.78 -17.01
CA SER A 731 -16.55 2.11 -18.44
C SER A 731 -17.37 3.36 -18.83
N MET A 732 -16.92 4.12 -19.85
CA MET A 732 -17.64 5.30 -20.36
C MET A 732 -19.04 4.97 -20.89
N THR A 733 -19.35 3.70 -21.20
CA THR A 733 -20.72 3.26 -21.48
C THR A 733 -21.67 3.46 -20.29
N CYS A 734 -21.12 3.56 -19.08
CA CYS A 734 -21.86 3.46 -17.82
C CYS A 734 -22.35 4.80 -17.23
N PHE A 735 -22.54 5.83 -18.06
CA PHE A 735 -23.18 7.08 -17.65
C PHE A 735 -23.96 7.77 -18.78
N ASP A 736 -25.02 8.52 -18.43
CA ASP A 736 -25.69 9.44 -19.34
C ASP A 736 -25.03 10.83 -19.30
N ALA A 737 -24.37 11.20 -20.41
CA ALA A 737 -23.66 12.46 -20.58
C ALA A 737 -24.57 13.71 -20.63
N SER A 738 -25.89 13.57 -20.76
CA SER A 738 -26.83 14.69 -20.68
C SER A 738 -26.80 15.39 -19.32
N ASN A 739 -26.34 14.68 -18.28
CA ASN A 739 -26.24 15.15 -16.91
C ASN A 739 -24.98 15.99 -16.62
N TYR A 740 -23.93 15.85 -17.43
CA TYR A 740 -22.58 16.39 -17.16
C TYR A 740 -22.19 17.48 -18.13
N GLY A 741 -21.52 18.53 -17.63
CA GLY A 741 -21.01 19.63 -18.43
C GLY A 741 -19.65 19.30 -19.04
N THR A 742 -18.77 18.68 -18.25
CA THR A 742 -17.42 18.28 -18.67
C THR A 742 -17.14 16.85 -18.23
N LEU A 743 -16.61 16.02 -19.13
CA LEU A 743 -15.81 14.84 -18.79
C LEU A 743 -14.34 15.24 -18.77
N VAL A 744 -13.61 14.80 -17.76
CA VAL A 744 -12.16 14.99 -17.59
C VAL A 744 -11.48 13.65 -17.75
N LEU A 745 -10.55 13.57 -18.71
CA LEU A 745 -9.54 12.53 -18.83
C LEU A 745 -8.22 13.21 -18.45
N CYS A 746 -7.56 12.77 -17.39
CA CYS A 746 -6.38 13.44 -16.84
C CYS A 746 -5.38 12.39 -16.41
N ASP A 747 -4.29 12.30 -17.18
CA ASP A 747 -3.46 11.11 -17.32
C ASP A 747 -4.30 9.83 -17.59
N SER A 748 -3.99 9.13 -18.66
CA SER A 748 -4.77 7.94 -19.04
C SER A 748 -3.88 6.98 -19.80
N GLU A 749 -3.49 5.94 -19.09
CA GLU A 749 -2.62 4.86 -19.51
C GLU A 749 -3.44 3.65 -19.99
N GLY A 750 -4.68 3.51 -19.49
CA GLY A 750 -5.62 2.45 -19.87
C GLY A 750 -6.05 2.45 -21.34
N GLU A 751 -6.61 1.31 -21.76
CA GLU A 751 -7.10 1.08 -23.13
C GLU A 751 -8.62 1.22 -23.27
N PHE A 752 -9.07 2.09 -24.17
CA PHE A 752 -10.48 2.36 -24.48
C PHE A 752 -11.08 1.32 -25.44
N HIS A 753 -12.34 0.92 -25.22
CA HIS A 753 -13.08 0.04 -26.14
C HIS A 753 -13.75 0.83 -27.27
N GLN A 754 -14.06 0.16 -28.38
CA GLN A 754 -14.60 0.81 -29.59
C GLN A 754 -16.01 1.40 -29.35
N GLU A 755 -16.76 0.77 -28.46
CA GLU A 755 -18.05 1.15 -27.93
C GLU A 755 -17.98 2.46 -27.12
N GLU A 756 -16.90 2.67 -26.37
CA GLU A 756 -16.66 3.89 -25.59
C GLU A 756 -16.28 5.04 -26.50
N ILE A 757 -15.39 4.81 -27.48
CA ILE A 757 -15.04 5.80 -28.51
C ILE A 757 -16.30 6.25 -29.27
N ALA A 758 -17.14 5.30 -29.72
CA ALA A 758 -18.37 5.58 -30.44
C ALA A 758 -19.41 6.33 -29.59
N LYS A 759 -19.53 5.99 -28.29
CA LYS A 759 -20.40 6.72 -27.36
C LYS A 759 -19.88 8.13 -27.10
N LEU A 760 -18.59 8.30 -26.80
CA LEU A 760 -18.01 9.61 -26.52
C LEU A 760 -18.11 10.54 -27.73
N GLU A 761 -17.92 10.03 -28.94
CA GLU A 761 -18.17 10.79 -30.17
C GLU A 761 -19.61 11.34 -30.20
N SER A 762 -20.60 10.49 -29.92
CA SER A 762 -22.01 10.88 -29.91
C SER A 762 -22.33 11.88 -28.79
N ASP A 763 -21.86 11.62 -27.57
CA ASP A 763 -22.10 12.44 -26.39
C ASP A 763 -21.50 13.85 -26.53
N VAL A 764 -20.30 13.97 -27.12
CA VAL A 764 -19.68 15.25 -27.44
C VAL A 764 -20.36 15.92 -28.64
N LYS A 765 -20.39 15.27 -29.82
CA LYS A 765 -20.87 15.92 -31.06
C LYS A 765 -22.37 16.21 -31.05
N GLN A 766 -23.18 15.31 -30.50
CA GLN A 766 -24.64 15.37 -30.54
C GLN A 766 -25.24 15.74 -29.18
N GLY A 767 -24.70 15.21 -28.08
CA GLY A 767 -25.13 15.52 -26.71
C GLY A 767 -24.58 16.85 -26.17
N GLY A 768 -23.53 17.41 -26.76
CA GLY A 768 -22.90 18.64 -26.29
C GLY A 768 -22.15 18.49 -24.96
N LEU A 769 -21.63 17.29 -24.67
CA LEU A 769 -20.67 17.09 -23.58
C LEU A 769 -19.38 17.88 -23.88
N GLY A 770 -18.87 18.59 -22.88
CA GLY A 770 -17.52 19.13 -22.90
C GLY A 770 -16.49 18.05 -22.55
N LEU A 771 -15.33 18.08 -23.18
CA LEU A 771 -14.23 17.17 -22.91
C LEU A 771 -12.97 17.97 -22.55
N LEU A 772 -12.34 17.62 -21.43
CA LEU A 772 -10.98 18.02 -21.10
C LEU A 772 -10.13 16.76 -21.18
N VAL A 773 -9.15 16.73 -22.08
CA VAL A 773 -8.11 15.71 -22.10
C VAL A 773 -6.78 16.37 -21.76
N ILE A 774 -6.15 15.88 -20.69
CA ILE A 774 -4.73 16.09 -20.42
C ILE A 774 -4.06 14.78 -20.78
N GLY A 775 -3.36 14.78 -21.92
CA GLY A 775 -2.48 13.68 -22.30
C GLY A 775 -1.06 13.98 -21.87
N GLU A 776 -0.25 12.94 -21.72
CA GLU A 776 1.11 13.02 -21.19
C GLU A 776 2.19 12.80 -22.25
N TRP A 777 3.48 12.87 -21.89
CA TRP A 777 4.54 12.55 -22.85
C TRP A 777 4.49 11.10 -23.34
N TYR A 778 4.83 10.89 -24.60
CA TYR A 778 5.04 9.56 -25.18
C TYR A 778 6.13 9.61 -26.24
N ASN A 779 7.19 8.82 -26.09
CA ASN A 779 8.15 8.61 -27.18
C ASN A 779 8.88 7.27 -27.04
N ARG A 780 8.74 6.40 -28.04
CA ARG A 780 9.38 5.07 -28.09
C ARG A 780 10.90 5.11 -27.90
N ARG A 781 11.61 6.17 -28.33
CA ARG A 781 13.06 6.33 -28.13
C ARG A 781 13.42 6.68 -26.68
N GLN A 782 12.58 7.45 -25.99
CA GLN A 782 12.75 7.78 -24.58
C GLN A 782 12.43 6.54 -23.74
N MET A 783 11.32 5.85 -24.01
CA MET A 783 10.98 4.55 -23.40
C MET A 783 12.11 3.52 -23.56
N GLN A 784 12.75 3.45 -24.73
CA GLN A 784 13.91 2.58 -24.97
C GLN A 784 15.16 2.95 -24.15
N ARG A 785 15.33 4.23 -23.78
CA ARG A 785 16.42 4.72 -22.92
C ARG A 785 16.13 4.57 -21.42
N LEU A 786 14.85 4.51 -21.04
CA LEU A 786 14.39 4.34 -19.67
C LEU A 786 14.38 2.88 -19.21
N LYS A 787 14.73 1.91 -20.07
CA LYS A 787 14.85 0.49 -19.73
C LYS A 787 15.76 0.28 -18.51
N ILE A 788 15.19 -0.17 -17.40
CA ILE A 788 15.92 -0.48 -16.16
C ILE A 788 16.19 -1.98 -16.07
N PHE A 789 17.36 -2.37 -15.54
CA PHE A 789 17.53 -3.73 -15.05
C PHE A 789 16.90 -3.83 -13.67
N ASP A 790 15.83 -4.62 -13.56
CA ASP A 790 15.19 -4.92 -12.30
C ASP A 790 15.93 -6.08 -11.59
N ASP A 791 16.48 -5.76 -10.43
CA ASP A 791 17.15 -6.68 -9.50
C ASP A 791 16.23 -7.81 -9.01
N ASN A 792 14.91 -7.58 -8.95
CA ASN A 792 13.92 -8.50 -8.37
C ASN A 792 13.65 -9.69 -9.30
N THR A 793 13.21 -9.40 -10.51
CA THR A 793 12.94 -10.38 -11.57
C THR A 793 14.21 -10.82 -12.30
N ARG A 794 15.31 -10.06 -12.18
CA ARG A 794 16.53 -10.21 -12.99
C ARG A 794 16.20 -10.13 -14.48
N SER A 795 15.61 -9.01 -14.86
CA SER A 795 15.18 -8.75 -16.24
C SER A 795 15.30 -7.27 -16.58
N ILE A 796 15.37 -6.97 -17.88
CA ILE A 796 15.32 -5.59 -18.36
C ILE A 796 13.85 -5.19 -18.49
N TRP A 797 13.33 -4.49 -17.49
CA TRP A 797 12.01 -3.89 -17.54
C TRP A 797 12.01 -2.80 -18.60
N SER A 798 10.93 -2.73 -19.36
CA SER A 798 10.77 -1.78 -20.46
C SER A 798 9.43 -1.08 -20.27
N PRO A 799 9.37 0.26 -20.34
CA PRO A 799 8.10 0.98 -20.26
C PRO A 799 7.07 0.43 -21.24
N ILE A 800 5.87 0.11 -20.74
CA ILE A 800 4.76 -0.31 -21.61
C ILE A 800 4.11 0.89 -22.32
N VAL A 801 4.15 2.08 -21.70
CA VAL A 801 3.67 3.38 -22.25
C VAL A 801 4.66 4.51 -21.92
N GLY A 802 4.27 5.78 -22.16
CA GLY A 802 5.01 6.96 -21.70
C GLY A 802 4.73 7.22 -20.21
N GLY A 803 4.40 8.46 -19.82
CA GLY A 803 3.52 8.63 -18.66
C GLY A 803 2.16 8.03 -19.01
N GLY A 804 1.39 8.76 -19.82
CA GLY A 804 0.13 8.31 -20.38
C GLY A 804 0.20 7.51 -21.70
N ASN A 805 -0.92 6.86 -22.04
CA ASN A 805 -1.12 6.10 -23.27
C ASN A 805 -1.64 7.00 -24.40
N VAL A 806 -0.75 7.88 -24.87
CA VAL A 806 -1.00 8.76 -26.03
C VAL A 806 -1.50 8.01 -27.28
N PRO A 807 -1.04 6.78 -27.61
CA PRO A 807 -1.63 6.00 -28.70
C PRO A 807 -3.13 5.70 -28.51
N ALA A 808 -3.58 5.38 -27.30
CA ALA A 808 -4.99 5.16 -26.98
C ALA A 808 -5.79 6.47 -26.98
N LEU A 809 -5.25 7.53 -26.39
CA LEU A 809 -5.85 8.87 -26.45
C LEU A 809 -5.99 9.37 -27.90
N ASN A 810 -5.01 9.10 -28.78
CA ASN A 810 -5.10 9.42 -30.20
C ASN A 810 -6.17 8.59 -30.95
N ARG A 811 -6.44 7.34 -30.55
CA ARG A 811 -7.60 6.59 -31.05
C ARG A 811 -8.91 7.25 -30.62
N LEU A 812 -9.04 7.52 -29.33
CA LEU A 812 -10.22 8.14 -28.71
C LEU A 812 -10.54 9.54 -29.29
N LEU A 813 -9.51 10.34 -29.55
CA LEU A 813 -9.63 11.71 -30.07
C LEU A 813 -9.74 11.80 -31.60
N SER A 814 -9.44 10.70 -32.32
CA SER A 814 -9.50 10.68 -33.79
C SER A 814 -10.83 11.13 -34.41
N PRO A 815 -12.03 10.86 -33.84
CA PRO A 815 -13.29 11.34 -34.41
C PRO A 815 -13.46 12.86 -34.33
N PHE A 816 -12.73 13.53 -33.43
CA PHE A 816 -12.75 14.99 -33.29
C PHE A 816 -11.69 15.69 -34.17
N GLY A 817 -10.86 14.93 -34.89
CA GLY A 817 -9.75 15.47 -35.70
C GLY A 817 -8.58 16.01 -34.86
N ILE A 818 -8.47 15.59 -33.60
CA ILE A 818 -7.43 15.98 -32.66
C ILE A 818 -6.40 14.85 -32.58
N ALA A 819 -5.11 15.19 -32.43
CA ALA A 819 -4.07 14.22 -32.08
C ALA A 819 -2.92 14.90 -31.34
N PHE A 820 -2.41 14.23 -30.31
CA PHE A 820 -1.11 14.48 -29.68
C PHE A 820 0.03 13.84 -30.50
N SER A 821 1.28 14.15 -30.15
CA SER A 821 2.47 13.78 -30.91
C SER A 821 3.48 12.96 -30.11
N ASP A 822 4.50 12.44 -30.81
CA ASP A 822 5.67 11.79 -30.23
C ASP A 822 6.78 12.77 -29.79
N GLU A 823 6.56 14.09 -29.88
CA GLU A 823 7.46 15.11 -29.35
C GLU A 823 7.31 15.24 -27.83
N VAL A 824 8.37 14.93 -27.10
CA VAL A 824 8.51 15.28 -25.68
C VAL A 824 8.98 16.72 -25.60
N THR A 825 8.23 17.59 -24.93
CA THR A 825 8.46 19.04 -24.89
C THR A 825 8.40 19.59 -23.47
N LYS A 826 9.18 20.65 -23.22
CA LYS A 826 9.32 21.30 -21.91
C LYS A 826 9.35 22.82 -22.08
N GLY A 827 8.76 23.56 -21.15
CA GLY A 827 8.92 25.02 -21.13
C GLY A 827 7.93 25.75 -20.23
N GLN A 828 7.42 26.87 -20.76
CA GLN A 828 6.50 27.78 -20.07
C GLN A 828 5.37 28.19 -21.02
N LEU A 829 4.14 27.76 -20.74
CA LEU A 829 2.95 28.18 -21.48
C LEU A 829 2.38 29.45 -20.83
N ARG A 830 2.18 30.51 -21.63
CA ARG A 830 1.72 31.80 -21.13
C ARG A 830 0.24 32.06 -21.43
N LEU A 831 -0.61 31.85 -20.43
CA LEU A 831 -2.04 32.13 -20.50
C LEU A 831 -2.34 33.55 -20.00
N GLY A 832 -2.03 34.53 -20.85
CA GLY A 832 -2.23 35.96 -20.61
C GLY A 832 -1.26 36.55 -19.59
N ARG A 833 -1.66 36.54 -18.30
CA ARG A 833 -0.81 36.98 -17.18
C ARG A 833 -0.16 35.81 -16.43
N THR A 834 -0.80 34.65 -16.40
CA THR A 834 -0.22 33.45 -15.80
C THR A 834 0.82 32.86 -16.76
N SER A 835 1.95 32.43 -16.22
CA SER A 835 2.88 31.51 -16.88
C SER A 835 2.78 30.20 -16.11
N ILE A 836 2.48 29.10 -16.80
CA ILE A 836 2.45 27.77 -16.19
C ILE A 836 3.63 26.95 -16.72
N PRO A 837 4.29 26.15 -15.87
CA PRO A 837 5.26 25.19 -16.36
C PRO A 837 4.59 24.20 -17.31
N VAL A 838 5.34 23.78 -18.32
CA VAL A 838 5.16 22.46 -18.93
C VAL A 838 6.39 21.66 -18.54
N GLY A 839 6.22 20.64 -17.70
CA GLY A 839 7.29 19.81 -17.14
C GLY A 839 7.93 18.94 -18.20
N THR A 840 7.33 17.76 -18.44
CA THR A 840 7.68 16.87 -19.55
C THR A 840 6.39 16.45 -20.26
N GLY A 841 5.89 17.31 -21.16
CA GLY A 841 4.62 17.07 -21.86
C GLY A 841 4.76 16.49 -23.26
N THR A 842 3.64 16.07 -23.85
CA THR A 842 3.53 15.87 -25.32
C THR A 842 3.36 17.22 -26.05
N SER A 843 3.32 17.21 -27.39
CA SER A 843 2.86 18.36 -28.18
C SER A 843 1.69 17.99 -29.09
N LEU A 844 0.87 18.97 -29.46
CA LEU A 844 -0.28 18.74 -30.34
C LEU A 844 0.17 18.54 -31.79
N HIS A 845 -0.06 17.34 -32.34
CA HIS A 845 0.16 17.06 -33.75
C HIS A 845 -0.98 17.56 -34.64
N ARG A 846 -2.24 17.55 -34.18
CA ARG A 846 -3.41 17.89 -35.02
C ARG A 846 -4.53 18.56 -34.25
N LEU A 847 -5.15 19.56 -34.89
CA LEU A 847 -6.42 20.15 -34.48
C LEU A 847 -7.31 20.45 -35.70
N PRO A 848 -8.65 20.37 -35.58
CA PRO A 848 -9.58 20.68 -36.66
C PRO A 848 -9.64 22.21 -36.97
N PRO A 849 -10.28 22.61 -38.08
CA PRO A 849 -10.53 24.01 -38.41
C PRO A 849 -11.20 24.82 -37.29
N GLN A 850 -10.87 26.12 -37.23
CA GLN A 850 -11.39 27.10 -36.26
C GLN A 850 -10.96 26.88 -34.80
N SER A 851 -10.02 25.96 -34.53
CA SER A 851 -9.41 25.79 -33.21
C SER A 851 -8.50 26.96 -32.82
N SER A 852 -8.47 27.30 -31.53
CA SER A 852 -7.42 28.16 -30.94
C SER A 852 -6.27 27.30 -30.45
N LEU A 853 -5.05 27.66 -30.84
CA LEU A 853 -3.80 26.98 -30.49
C LEU A 853 -2.89 27.89 -29.65
N PHE A 854 -2.26 27.32 -28.63
CA PHE A 854 -1.29 28.00 -27.78
C PHE A 854 -0.02 27.14 -27.67
N SER A 855 1.12 27.82 -27.72
CA SER A 855 2.44 27.19 -27.77
C SER A 855 3.34 27.71 -26.66
N LEU A 856 4.42 26.97 -26.40
CA LEU A 856 5.44 27.36 -25.42
C LEU A 856 6.11 28.70 -25.79
N SER A 857 6.45 29.46 -24.75
CA SER A 857 7.12 30.76 -24.85
C SER A 857 8.42 30.66 -25.66
N GLY A 858 8.70 31.70 -26.46
CA GLY A 858 9.84 31.70 -27.39
C GLY A 858 9.54 31.06 -28.76
N GLY A 859 8.32 30.60 -29.01
CA GLY A 859 7.95 29.96 -30.27
C GLY A 859 8.22 28.45 -30.29
N GLY A 860 8.13 27.81 -29.11
CA GLY A 860 8.25 26.36 -28.96
C GLY A 860 7.00 25.60 -29.42
N SER A 861 6.91 24.34 -29.01
CA SER A 861 5.91 23.40 -29.48
C SER A 861 4.47 23.77 -29.04
N PRO A 862 3.43 23.40 -29.81
CA PRO A 862 2.04 23.61 -29.44
C PRO A 862 1.62 22.65 -28.31
N VAL A 863 1.02 23.19 -27.25
CA VAL A 863 0.78 22.46 -25.98
C VAL A 863 -0.66 22.55 -25.49
N LEU A 864 -1.43 23.55 -25.92
CA LEU A 864 -2.85 23.68 -25.58
C LEU A 864 -3.68 23.94 -26.84
N GLY A 865 -4.75 23.19 -27.01
CA GLY A 865 -5.72 23.27 -28.10
C GLY A 865 -7.13 23.41 -27.57
N LEU A 866 -7.88 24.40 -28.07
CA LEU A 866 -9.27 24.65 -27.72
C LEU A 866 -10.12 24.60 -28.99
N THR A 867 -11.12 23.72 -29.03
CA THR A 867 -11.96 23.56 -30.23
C THR A 867 -13.41 23.22 -29.92
N ALA A 868 -14.28 23.48 -30.91
CA ALA A 868 -15.64 22.97 -30.93
C ALA A 868 -15.66 21.59 -31.59
N ALA A 869 -16.53 20.69 -31.10
CA ALA A 869 -16.72 19.35 -31.64
C ALA A 869 -18.22 19.07 -31.73
N GLY A 870 -18.83 19.40 -32.87
CA GLY A 870 -20.29 19.40 -33.01
C GLY A 870 -20.93 20.43 -32.08
N LYS A 871 -21.79 19.99 -31.16
CA LYS A 871 -22.33 20.84 -30.08
C LYS A 871 -21.39 20.95 -28.87
N GLY A 872 -20.47 20.00 -28.70
CA GLY A 872 -19.53 19.94 -27.59
C GLY A 872 -18.30 20.80 -27.84
N LYS A 873 -17.37 20.75 -26.89
CA LYS A 873 -16.06 21.41 -26.97
C LYS A 873 -15.00 20.48 -26.42
N VAL A 874 -13.79 20.56 -26.97
CA VAL A 874 -12.64 19.81 -26.47
C VAL A 874 -11.55 20.79 -26.08
N VAL A 875 -11.00 20.59 -24.88
CA VAL A 875 -9.69 21.09 -24.45
C VAL A 875 -8.72 19.92 -24.56
N ALA A 876 -7.63 20.10 -25.28
CA ALA A 876 -6.51 19.17 -25.31
C ALA A 876 -5.27 19.89 -24.75
N TYR A 877 -4.79 19.42 -23.60
CA TYR A 877 -3.58 19.87 -22.93
C TYR A 877 -2.61 18.69 -22.74
N CYS A 878 -1.36 18.98 -22.38
CA CYS A 878 -0.22 18.10 -22.69
C CYS A 878 0.62 17.61 -21.51
N ASP A 879 0.25 18.00 -20.29
CA ASP A 879 1.09 17.86 -19.08
C ASP A 879 0.24 18.00 -17.80
N THR A 880 0.40 17.10 -16.83
CA THR A 880 -0.20 17.14 -15.49
C THR A 880 0.59 17.99 -14.51
N SER A 881 1.87 18.31 -14.80
CA SER A 881 2.82 18.93 -13.83
C SER A 881 2.34 20.24 -13.20
N ALA A 882 1.47 21.00 -13.85
CA ALA A 882 0.88 22.22 -13.30
C ALA A 882 -0.30 21.97 -12.33
N PHE A 883 -0.67 20.71 -12.08
CA PHE A 883 -1.89 20.28 -11.39
C PHE A 883 -1.67 19.17 -10.35
N ASP A 884 -0.61 18.37 -10.52
CA ASP A 884 -0.18 17.30 -9.61
C ASP A 884 0.62 17.84 -8.39
N GLU A 885 0.18 17.51 -7.17
CA GLU A 885 0.83 17.92 -5.91
C GLU A 885 2.16 17.20 -5.58
N ASN A 886 2.42 16.03 -6.19
CA ASN A 886 3.50 15.10 -5.85
C ASN A 886 4.81 15.39 -6.64
N LEU A 887 4.69 15.89 -7.87
CA LEU A 887 5.80 16.32 -8.73
C LEU A 887 6.51 17.57 -8.18
N GLY A 888 5.87 18.32 -7.26
CA GLY A 888 6.49 19.43 -6.53
C GLY A 888 6.60 20.75 -7.31
N ASN A 889 5.95 20.82 -8.47
CA ASN A 889 5.88 22.00 -9.34
C ASN A 889 4.92 23.08 -8.79
N SER A 890 4.97 24.29 -9.37
CA SER A 890 4.01 25.37 -9.06
C SER A 890 2.61 25.01 -9.57
N LEU A 891 1.66 24.86 -8.65
CA LEU A 891 0.28 24.47 -8.94
C LEU A 891 -0.56 25.64 -9.46
N HIS A 892 -1.34 25.37 -10.51
CA HIS A 892 -2.20 26.32 -11.21
C HIS A 892 -3.67 25.84 -11.34
N PRO A 893 -4.36 25.49 -10.23
CA PRO A 893 -5.73 24.98 -10.29
C PRO A 893 -6.74 26.01 -10.84
N GLU A 894 -6.38 27.30 -10.89
CA GLU A 894 -7.15 28.33 -11.59
C GLU A 894 -7.21 28.14 -13.11
N ILE A 895 -6.15 27.59 -13.71
CA ILE A 895 -6.11 27.26 -15.13
C ILE A 895 -6.95 26.00 -15.41
N PHE A 896 -6.92 25.01 -14.52
CA PHE A 896 -7.81 23.86 -14.60
C PHE A 896 -9.29 24.28 -14.52
N LEU A 897 -9.63 25.22 -13.63
CA LEU A 897 -10.96 25.83 -13.57
C LEU A 897 -11.34 26.51 -14.89
N ASP A 898 -10.43 27.26 -15.51
CA ASP A 898 -10.65 27.90 -16.81
C ASP A 898 -10.87 26.87 -17.95
N PHE A 899 -10.10 25.77 -17.97
CA PHE A 899 -10.28 24.67 -18.92
C PHE A 899 -11.66 24.00 -18.79
N VAL A 900 -12.04 23.62 -17.56
CA VAL A 900 -13.38 23.05 -17.25
C VAL A 900 -14.49 24.06 -17.58
N SER A 901 -14.27 25.35 -17.35
CA SER A 901 -15.22 26.42 -17.68
C SER A 901 -15.40 26.65 -19.18
N TYR A 902 -14.34 26.48 -19.97
CA TYR A 902 -14.44 26.48 -21.43
C TYR A 902 -15.20 25.25 -21.93
N ALA A 903 -14.78 24.04 -21.51
CA ALA A 903 -15.33 22.76 -21.96
C ALA A 903 -16.85 22.66 -21.70
N SER A 904 -17.28 22.95 -20.47
CA SER A 904 -18.69 23.00 -20.05
C SER A 904 -19.53 24.09 -20.73
N GLY A 905 -18.90 24.98 -21.52
CA GLY A 905 -19.55 26.13 -22.14
C GLY A 905 -19.94 27.25 -21.16
N ARG A 906 -19.62 27.12 -19.86
CA ARG A 906 -20.02 28.07 -18.81
C ARG A 906 -19.35 29.44 -18.94
N ALA A 907 -18.10 29.49 -19.41
CA ALA A 907 -17.38 30.74 -19.65
C ALA A 907 -16.41 30.61 -20.85
N TYR A 908 -15.88 31.75 -21.29
CA TYR A 908 -14.73 31.83 -22.18
C TYR A 908 -13.62 32.60 -21.47
N PRO A 909 -12.59 31.91 -20.94
CA PRO A 909 -11.43 32.54 -20.31
C PRO A 909 -10.85 33.68 -21.14
N SER A 910 -10.53 34.80 -20.47
CA SER A 910 -10.19 36.06 -21.17
C SER A 910 -8.91 35.96 -22.02
N TRP A 911 -7.98 35.08 -21.64
CA TRP A 911 -6.74 34.81 -22.34
C TRP A 911 -6.91 34.03 -23.65
N ILE A 912 -8.08 33.46 -23.94
CA ILE A 912 -8.30 32.69 -25.19
C ILE A 912 -8.04 33.52 -26.45
N ARG A 913 -8.27 34.84 -26.36
CA ARG A 913 -8.01 35.80 -27.45
C ARG A 913 -6.53 35.96 -27.81
N ASN A 914 -5.63 35.41 -27.01
CA ASN A 914 -4.18 35.44 -27.23
C ASN A 914 -3.68 34.22 -28.04
N GLY A 915 -4.53 33.20 -28.25
CA GLY A 915 -4.19 32.01 -29.04
C GLY A 915 -4.26 32.25 -30.54
N GLN A 916 -3.50 31.48 -31.31
CA GLN A 916 -3.54 31.52 -32.77
C GLN A 916 -4.77 30.75 -33.27
N VAL A 917 -5.60 31.37 -34.11
CA VAL A 917 -6.84 30.75 -34.62
C VAL A 917 -6.60 30.10 -35.98
N HIS A 918 -6.69 28.77 -36.02
CA HIS A 918 -6.34 27.97 -37.20
C HIS A 918 -7.56 27.71 -38.10
N ASN A 919 -7.89 28.68 -38.96
CA ASN A 919 -9.06 28.62 -39.85
C ASN A 919 -9.09 27.42 -40.82
N GLN A 920 -7.95 26.82 -41.16
CA GLN A 920 -7.84 25.61 -42.00
C GLN A 920 -7.49 24.34 -41.19
N GLY A 921 -7.42 24.45 -39.86
CA GLY A 921 -6.89 23.42 -38.96
C GLY A 921 -5.39 23.54 -38.74
N TYR A 922 -4.86 22.68 -37.89
CA TYR A 922 -3.43 22.56 -37.60
C TYR A 922 -2.97 21.11 -37.86
N VAL A 923 -1.82 20.96 -38.51
CA VAL A 923 -1.08 19.71 -38.64
C VAL A 923 0.40 19.99 -38.41
N GLY A 924 1.01 19.29 -37.47
CA GLY A 924 2.43 19.40 -37.14
C GLY A 924 3.30 18.86 -38.28
N THR A 925 4.22 19.68 -38.77
CA THR A 925 5.14 19.33 -39.87
C THR A 925 6.48 18.79 -39.42
N ARG A 926 6.73 18.76 -38.10
CA ARG A 926 7.99 18.32 -37.47
C ARG A 926 7.84 17.16 -36.50
N THR A 927 6.60 16.73 -36.23
CA THR A 927 6.23 15.72 -35.23
C THR A 927 5.31 14.68 -35.87
N ARG A 928 5.22 13.50 -35.28
CA ARG A 928 4.31 12.43 -35.74
C ARG A 928 3.26 12.19 -34.66
N ALA A 929 2.01 11.97 -35.05
CA ALA A 929 1.05 11.36 -34.14
C ALA A 929 1.35 9.85 -34.03
N PRO A 930 1.64 9.30 -32.83
CA PRO A 930 1.66 7.86 -32.65
C PRO A 930 0.24 7.29 -32.90
N GLY A 931 0.17 6.15 -33.59
CA GLY A 931 -1.06 5.58 -34.12
C GLY A 931 -1.42 4.22 -33.51
N ALA A 932 -2.56 3.66 -33.92
CA ALA A 932 -3.02 2.34 -33.49
C ALA A 932 -2.15 1.18 -34.01
N ASP A 933 -1.39 1.43 -35.08
CA ASP A 933 -0.38 0.57 -35.68
C ASP A 933 0.89 0.44 -34.82
N GLU A 934 1.09 1.34 -33.85
CA GLU A 934 2.11 1.21 -32.81
C GLU A 934 1.68 0.20 -31.74
N LEU A 935 1.39 -1.04 -32.18
CA LEU A 935 0.91 -2.14 -31.34
C LEU A 935 1.76 -2.27 -30.08
N LEU A 936 1.05 -2.37 -28.95
CA LEU A 936 1.55 -2.86 -27.69
C LEU A 936 1.62 -4.39 -27.74
N GLU A 937 2.53 -4.99 -26.96
CA GLU A 937 2.64 -6.44 -26.85
C GLU A 937 1.40 -7.02 -26.14
N GLU A 938 1.04 -8.29 -26.40
CA GLU A 938 -0.19 -8.87 -25.84
C GLU A 938 -0.26 -8.79 -24.32
N ASP A 939 0.88 -8.93 -23.62
CA ASP A 939 0.92 -8.84 -22.17
C ASP A 939 0.71 -7.41 -21.65
N ALA A 940 1.25 -6.39 -22.32
CA ALA A 940 0.92 -5.00 -22.03
C ALA A 940 -0.58 -4.71 -22.25
N LEU A 941 -1.18 -5.25 -23.33
CA LEU A 941 -2.62 -5.13 -23.56
C LEU A 941 -3.47 -5.85 -22.49
N ARG A 942 -2.97 -6.92 -21.87
CA ARG A 942 -3.64 -7.59 -20.72
C ARG A 942 -3.60 -6.74 -19.44
N VAL A 943 -2.60 -5.86 -19.28
CA VAL A 943 -2.49 -4.92 -18.16
C VAL A 943 -3.39 -3.69 -18.38
N LEU A 944 -3.29 -3.03 -19.54
CA LEU A 944 -3.97 -1.75 -19.78
C LEU A 944 -5.47 -1.89 -20.07
N LYS A 945 -5.94 -3.05 -20.57
CA LYS A 945 -7.33 -3.21 -21.05
C LYS A 945 -8.27 -3.82 -20.01
N ARG A 946 -8.97 -2.95 -19.29
CA ARG A 946 -10.01 -3.31 -18.31
C ARG A 946 -11.29 -3.85 -18.99
N PRO A 947 -12.05 -4.78 -18.38
CA PRO A 947 -13.22 -5.39 -19.00
C PRO A 947 -14.46 -4.48 -18.95
N MET A 948 -15.12 -4.24 -20.09
CA MET A 948 -16.36 -3.44 -20.15
C MET A 948 -17.42 -3.94 -19.15
N GLY A 949 -17.85 -3.07 -18.24
CA GLY A 949 -18.86 -3.38 -17.24
C GLY A 949 -19.31 -2.15 -16.46
N CYS A 950 -20.56 -2.17 -16.00
CA CYS A 950 -21.13 -1.12 -15.16
C CYS A 950 -21.23 -1.64 -13.72
N HIS A 951 -20.25 -1.29 -12.90
CA HIS A 951 -20.10 -1.74 -11.52
C HIS A 951 -21.14 -1.06 -10.60
N THR A 952 -21.12 -1.34 -9.29
CA THR A 952 -22.06 -0.74 -8.32
C THR A 952 -21.89 0.77 -8.15
N ASN A 953 -20.77 1.32 -8.62
CA ASN A 953 -20.55 2.75 -8.75
C ASN A 953 -21.24 3.41 -9.97
N ALA A 954 -21.91 2.64 -10.84
CA ALA A 954 -22.68 3.21 -11.95
C ALA A 954 -24.04 3.82 -11.49
N PRO A 955 -24.60 4.82 -12.19
CA PRO A 955 -25.86 5.46 -11.82
C PRO A 955 -27.09 4.54 -11.83
N LEU A 956 -28.04 4.79 -10.91
CA LEU A 956 -29.25 3.98 -10.72
C LEU A 956 -30.05 3.69 -12.00
N TYR A 957 -30.15 4.67 -12.91
CA TYR A 957 -31.04 4.60 -14.07
C TYR A 957 -30.60 3.56 -15.11
N GLN A 958 -29.31 3.24 -15.22
CA GLN A 958 -28.84 2.26 -16.21
C GLN A 958 -29.15 0.83 -15.83
N ARG A 959 -29.04 0.45 -14.55
CA ARG A 959 -29.40 -0.90 -14.10
C ARG A 959 -30.90 -1.19 -14.16
N GLN A 960 -31.74 -0.22 -14.52
CA GLN A 960 -33.15 -0.43 -14.86
C GLN A 960 -33.40 -0.84 -16.32
N SER A 961 -32.45 -0.62 -17.24
CA SER A 961 -32.55 -1.16 -18.62
C SER A 961 -31.91 -2.55 -18.75
N GLN A 962 -31.01 -2.94 -17.85
CA GLN A 962 -30.41 -4.29 -17.77
C GLN A 962 -31.24 -5.23 -16.87
N GLY A 963 -32.50 -5.43 -17.26
CA GLY A 963 -33.41 -6.33 -16.54
C GLY A 963 -33.12 -7.82 -16.79
N ALA A 964 -32.50 -8.47 -15.81
CA ALA A 964 -32.47 -9.93 -15.63
C ALA A 964 -31.79 -10.79 -16.73
N GLU A 965 -30.48 -10.61 -16.91
CA GLU A 965 -29.59 -11.76 -17.16
C GLU A 965 -28.59 -11.89 -16.00
N GLU A 966 -28.81 -12.88 -15.13
CA GLU A 966 -27.74 -13.35 -14.23
C GLU A 966 -26.74 -14.13 -15.08
N VAL A 967 -25.52 -13.63 -15.24
CA VAL A 967 -24.42 -14.39 -15.87
C VAL A 967 -24.22 -15.68 -15.05
N PRO A 968 -24.48 -16.88 -15.60
CA PRO A 968 -24.36 -18.11 -14.83
C PRO A 968 -22.89 -18.34 -14.48
N LYS A 969 -22.59 -18.55 -13.20
CA LYS A 969 -21.25 -18.94 -12.77
C LYS A 969 -20.87 -20.23 -13.50
N ALA A 970 -19.84 -20.14 -14.36
CA ALA A 970 -19.39 -21.25 -15.18
C ALA A 970 -19.09 -22.48 -14.30
N LYS A 971 -19.88 -23.54 -14.48
CA LYS A 971 -19.50 -24.88 -14.07
C LYS A 971 -18.74 -25.51 -15.22
N GLU A 972 -17.59 -26.09 -14.90
CA GLU A 972 -16.88 -26.98 -15.82
C GLU A 972 -17.80 -28.14 -16.18
N ALA A 973 -17.89 -28.45 -17.47
CA ALA A 973 -18.71 -29.54 -17.99
C ALA A 973 -17.80 -30.55 -18.69
N GLU A 974 -17.66 -31.74 -18.10
CA GLU A 974 -17.13 -32.89 -18.83
C GLU A 974 -18.16 -33.37 -19.88
N PRO A 975 -17.72 -33.87 -21.05
CA PRO A 975 -18.62 -34.29 -22.13
C PRO A 975 -19.12 -35.72 -21.94
N VAL A 976 -20.35 -36.04 -22.42
CA VAL A 976 -20.69 -37.37 -22.97
C VAL A 976 -22.05 -37.41 -23.73
N GLN A 977 -21.95 -37.75 -25.03
CA GLN A 977 -22.86 -38.55 -25.88
C GLN A 977 -24.31 -38.12 -26.24
N GLU A 978 -24.79 -38.76 -27.32
CA GLU A 978 -25.94 -38.42 -28.17
C GLU A 978 -27.23 -39.22 -27.82
N ALA A 979 -28.39 -38.56 -27.97
CA ALA A 979 -29.67 -39.11 -28.51
C ALA A 979 -30.68 -37.94 -28.61
N ASP A 980 -31.14 -37.44 -29.77
CA ASP A 980 -31.85 -38.03 -30.93
C ASP A 980 -33.39 -37.93 -30.82
N LYS A 981 -34.01 -37.25 -31.81
CA LYS A 981 -35.46 -37.01 -32.09
C LYS A 981 -36.29 -36.12 -31.13
N GLY A 982 -37.16 -35.24 -31.69
CA GLY A 982 -38.27 -34.66 -30.89
C GLY A 982 -39.06 -33.42 -31.34
N GLU A 983 -38.92 -32.87 -32.56
CA GLU A 983 -39.80 -31.77 -33.06
C GLU A 983 -41.20 -32.28 -33.53
N PRO A 984 -42.23 -31.42 -33.77
CA PRO A 984 -42.46 -30.03 -33.32
C PRO A 984 -43.92 -29.78 -32.84
N GLY A 985 -44.30 -28.52 -32.61
CA GLY A 985 -45.70 -28.06 -32.42
C GLY A 985 -45.76 -26.76 -31.60
N GLU A 986 -45.64 -25.58 -32.22
CA GLU A 986 -46.76 -24.76 -32.74
C GLU A 986 -47.88 -24.45 -31.73
N GLY A 987 -48.15 -23.15 -31.49
CA GLY A 987 -49.29 -22.73 -30.66
C GLY A 987 -49.22 -21.30 -30.14
N GLN A 988 -49.72 -20.35 -30.94
CA GLN A 988 -50.11 -19.01 -30.51
C GLN A 988 -51.14 -19.09 -29.35
N GLY A 989 -51.32 -18.13 -28.45
CA GLY A 989 -50.82 -16.74 -28.40
C GLY A 989 -51.95 -15.79 -27.93
N GLY A 990 -51.58 -14.60 -27.44
CA GLY A 990 -52.52 -13.60 -26.88
C GLY A 990 -52.67 -13.74 -25.37
N ARG A 991 -52.20 -12.78 -24.56
CA ARG A 991 -52.75 -11.43 -24.29
C ARG A 991 -53.97 -11.44 -23.36
N ALA A 992 -53.71 -10.92 -22.16
CA ALA A 992 -54.49 -9.87 -21.51
C ALA A 992 -55.86 -10.29 -20.89
N ASP A 993 -56.41 -9.57 -19.92
CA ASP A 993 -55.93 -8.33 -19.28
C ASP A 993 -56.36 -8.25 -17.81
N GLU A 994 -55.79 -7.29 -17.09
CA GLU A 994 -56.34 -6.67 -15.86
C GLU A 994 -56.65 -7.53 -14.61
N ARG A 995 -56.90 -6.95 -13.42
CA ARG A 995 -56.28 -5.84 -12.65
C ARG A 995 -57.02 -5.81 -11.28
N VAL A 996 -56.34 -5.57 -10.16
CA VAL A 996 -56.95 -5.36 -8.79
C VAL A 996 -57.58 -6.65 -8.18
N GLY A 997 -57.47 -6.94 -6.89
CA GLY A 997 -56.68 -6.32 -5.82
C GLY A 997 -57.00 -6.92 -4.43
N GLU A 998 -56.19 -6.53 -3.42
CA GLU A 998 -56.43 -6.56 -1.97
C GLU A 998 -57.06 -7.83 -1.34
N HIS A 999 -56.26 -8.67 -0.66
CA HIS A 999 -56.02 -8.61 0.79
C HIS A 999 -57.25 -8.82 1.69
N ILE A 1000 -57.39 -10.03 2.24
CA ILE A 1000 -58.01 -10.31 3.55
C ILE A 1000 -57.07 -11.26 4.33
N GLU A 1001 -57.29 -11.34 5.65
CA GLU A 1001 -56.34 -11.69 6.70
C GLU A 1001 -56.17 -13.20 7.03
N GLU A 1002 -55.27 -13.42 7.99
CA GLU A 1002 -55.01 -14.56 8.86
C GLU A 1002 -56.09 -15.64 9.03
N GLU A 1003 -55.65 -16.90 9.19
CA GLU A 1003 -55.77 -17.55 10.51
C GLU A 1003 -54.68 -18.63 10.74
N THR A 1004 -54.61 -19.17 11.95
CA THR A 1004 -53.52 -20.05 12.43
C THR A 1004 -54.01 -21.45 12.81
N LEU A 1005 -53.11 -22.46 12.88
CA LEU A 1005 -52.88 -23.33 14.06
C LEU A 1005 -52.09 -24.63 13.76
N VAL A 1006 -50.96 -24.82 14.48
CA VAL A 1006 -50.48 -26.04 15.19
C VAL A 1006 -50.54 -27.44 14.53
N GLY A 1007 -49.40 -28.18 14.45
CA GLY A 1007 -49.39 -29.56 13.89
C GLY A 1007 -48.36 -30.64 14.32
N ARG A 1008 -47.20 -30.33 14.94
CA ARG A 1008 -46.11 -31.31 15.30
C ARG A 1008 -45.40 -32.02 14.11
N ALA A 1009 -44.32 -32.76 14.40
CA ALA A 1009 -43.30 -33.29 13.47
C ALA A 1009 -42.67 -34.60 14.01
N PRO A 1010 -41.62 -35.23 13.42
CA PRO A 1010 -41.09 -35.28 12.04
C PRO A 1010 -41.07 -36.75 11.49
N PRO A 1011 -40.38 -37.16 10.37
CA PRO A 1011 -38.90 -37.33 10.34
C PRO A 1011 -38.15 -37.19 8.97
N THR A 1012 -36.81 -37.07 9.07
CA THR A 1012 -35.75 -37.59 8.15
C THR A 1012 -35.59 -37.15 6.66
N THR A 1013 -34.53 -36.36 6.44
CA THR A 1013 -33.43 -36.53 5.43
C THR A 1013 -33.70 -36.67 3.91
N THR A 1014 -33.10 -35.76 3.13
CA THR A 1014 -31.82 -36.01 2.40
C THR A 1014 -31.10 -34.70 2.05
N GLU A 1015 -29.78 -34.65 2.20
CA GLU A 1015 -28.91 -33.52 1.79
C GLU A 1015 -28.19 -33.86 0.47
N PRO A 1016 -27.77 -32.88 -0.35
CA PRO A 1016 -26.85 -33.11 -1.47
C PRO A 1016 -25.39 -33.32 -0.99
N GLU A 1017 -24.76 -34.43 -1.36
CA GLU A 1017 -23.38 -34.74 -0.95
C GLU A 1017 -22.30 -33.91 -1.66
N TRP A 1018 -21.84 -32.83 -1.03
CA TRP A 1018 -20.51 -32.22 -1.29
C TRP A 1018 -19.80 -31.79 0.02
N ALA A 1019 -20.11 -32.43 1.15
CA ALA A 1019 -19.78 -31.97 2.49
C ALA A 1019 -18.95 -32.96 3.36
N SER A 1020 -18.09 -33.79 2.76
CA SER A 1020 -17.54 -34.98 3.44
C SER A 1020 -16.02 -35.25 3.29
N LEU A 1021 -15.15 -34.23 3.16
CA LEU A 1021 -13.69 -34.48 3.03
C LEU A 1021 -12.69 -33.46 3.65
N ARG A 1022 -12.94 -32.93 4.87
CA ARG A 1022 -11.87 -32.30 5.70
C ARG A 1022 -12.01 -32.61 7.21
N PRO A 1023 -11.04 -33.26 7.88
CA PRO A 1023 -11.06 -33.51 9.32
C PRO A 1023 -10.52 -32.33 10.15
N ARG A 1024 -10.92 -32.28 11.43
CA ARG A 1024 -10.56 -31.24 12.41
C ARG A 1024 -9.05 -31.17 12.69
N VAL A 1025 -8.46 -29.98 12.70
CA VAL A 1025 -7.07 -29.74 13.11
C VAL A 1025 -7.01 -29.13 14.52
N ASP A 1026 -6.97 -29.98 15.54
CA ASP A 1026 -6.45 -29.63 16.87
C ASP A 1026 -4.96 -30.02 16.89
N ALA A 1027 -4.09 -29.05 16.62
CA ALA A 1027 -2.65 -29.27 16.50
C ALA A 1027 -2.03 -29.84 17.79
N ARG A 1028 -2.64 -29.63 18.96
CA ARG A 1028 -2.14 -30.13 20.25
C ARG A 1028 -2.28 -31.65 20.33
N LYS A 1029 -3.47 -32.17 20.01
CA LYS A 1029 -3.77 -33.61 20.10
C LYS A 1029 -3.17 -34.42 18.95
N ILE A 1030 -3.06 -33.84 17.76
CA ILE A 1030 -2.43 -34.51 16.61
C ILE A 1030 -0.94 -34.77 16.90
N PHE A 1031 -0.22 -33.82 17.50
CA PHE A 1031 1.21 -33.95 17.77
C PHE A 1031 1.51 -35.09 18.77
N GLU A 1032 0.80 -35.13 19.90
CA GLU A 1032 0.97 -36.19 20.91
C GLU A 1032 0.53 -37.57 20.38
N ALA A 1033 -0.62 -37.65 19.69
CA ALA A 1033 -1.14 -38.91 19.15
C ALA A 1033 -0.26 -39.47 18.03
N TYR A 1034 0.35 -38.61 17.19
CA TYR A 1034 1.28 -39.02 16.15
C TYR A 1034 2.59 -39.52 16.74
N TYR A 1035 3.15 -38.85 17.75
CA TYR A 1035 4.38 -39.30 18.42
C TYR A 1035 4.18 -40.64 19.15
N GLN A 1036 3.05 -40.80 19.85
CA GLN A 1036 2.66 -42.08 20.45
C GLN A 1036 2.47 -43.19 19.41
N ARG A 1037 1.80 -42.91 18.28
CA ARG A 1037 1.64 -43.89 17.19
C ARG A 1037 2.95 -44.24 16.49
N GLN A 1038 3.89 -43.31 16.36
CA GLN A 1038 5.23 -43.60 15.84
C GLN A 1038 6.02 -44.50 16.81
N ILE A 1039 5.98 -44.24 18.12
CA ILE A 1039 6.62 -45.11 19.13
C ILE A 1039 5.99 -46.50 19.16
N TYR A 1040 4.65 -46.61 19.19
CA TYR A 1040 3.96 -47.90 19.11
C TYR A 1040 4.21 -48.61 17.78
N GLY A 1041 4.24 -47.89 16.66
CA GLY A 1041 4.58 -48.44 15.34
C GLY A 1041 6.00 -48.99 15.30
N PHE A 1042 6.98 -48.27 15.85
CA PHE A 1042 8.37 -48.70 15.93
C PHE A 1042 8.53 -49.91 16.86
N LEU A 1043 7.84 -49.94 18.01
CA LEU A 1043 7.79 -51.10 18.90
C LEU A 1043 7.11 -52.31 18.26
N VAL A 1044 6.04 -52.13 17.49
CA VAL A 1044 5.38 -53.20 16.73
C VAL A 1044 6.29 -53.70 15.60
N VAL A 1045 7.01 -52.82 14.89
CA VAL A 1045 7.99 -53.22 13.88
C VAL A 1045 9.15 -53.99 14.52
N ILE A 1046 9.68 -53.55 15.67
CA ILE A 1046 10.70 -54.30 16.43
C ILE A 1046 10.16 -55.66 16.89
N ALA A 1047 8.93 -55.73 17.40
CA ALA A 1047 8.29 -56.97 17.81
C ALA A 1047 8.06 -57.92 16.61
N CYS A 1048 7.60 -57.41 15.47
CA CYS A 1048 7.45 -58.16 14.23
C CYS A 1048 8.80 -58.63 13.66
N LEU A 1049 9.85 -57.83 13.74
CA LEU A 1049 11.21 -58.23 13.34
C LEU A 1049 11.79 -59.29 14.28
N ALA A 1050 11.57 -59.18 15.60
CA ALA A 1050 11.95 -60.18 16.58
C ALA A 1050 11.17 -61.50 16.39
N LEU A 1051 9.86 -61.43 16.13
CA LEU A 1051 9.01 -62.58 15.79
C LEU A 1051 9.40 -63.20 14.45
N LEU A 1052 9.78 -62.39 13.45
CA LEU A 1052 10.34 -62.89 12.19
C LEU A 1052 11.70 -63.56 12.39
N PHE A 1053 12.55 -63.05 13.30
CA PHE A 1053 13.81 -63.70 13.65
C PHE A 1053 13.59 -65.03 14.38
N LEU A 1054 12.67 -65.09 15.36
CA LEU A 1054 12.24 -66.35 15.99
C LEU A 1054 11.65 -67.31 14.95
N TRP A 1055 10.73 -66.86 14.11
CA TRP A 1055 10.09 -67.68 13.08
C TRP A 1055 11.11 -68.18 12.06
N LYS A 1056 12.08 -67.37 11.64
CA LYS A 1056 13.17 -67.78 10.75
C LYS A 1056 14.08 -68.83 11.41
N ARG A 1057 14.37 -68.68 12.72
CA ARG A 1057 15.16 -69.65 13.53
C ARG A 1057 14.40 -70.97 13.80
N ILE A 1058 13.07 -70.91 13.93
CA ILE A 1058 12.19 -72.08 14.05
C ILE A 1058 11.98 -72.74 12.66
N SER A 1059 11.94 -71.95 11.59
CA SER A 1059 11.81 -72.43 10.20
C SER A 1059 13.07 -73.16 9.75
N THR A 1060 14.28 -72.66 10.05
CA THR A 1060 15.52 -73.41 9.80
C THR A 1060 15.63 -74.68 10.64
N SER A 1061 15.08 -74.70 11.86
CA SER A 1061 14.97 -75.92 12.68
C SER A 1061 13.99 -76.95 12.09
N ARG A 1062 12.87 -76.53 11.50
CA ARG A 1062 11.83 -77.43 10.96
C ARG A 1062 12.00 -77.83 9.48
N ARG A 1063 12.87 -77.18 8.70
CA ARG A 1063 13.07 -77.48 7.26
C ARG A 1063 13.71 -78.84 6.92
N ASN A 1064 14.09 -79.65 7.91
CA ASN A 1064 14.67 -80.98 7.70
C ASN A 1064 13.66 -82.15 7.70
N LYS A 1065 12.34 -81.92 7.78
CA LYS A 1065 11.33 -82.98 7.60
C LYS A 1065 10.13 -82.53 6.75
N ILE A 1066 9.54 -83.52 6.06
CA ILE A 1066 8.33 -83.47 5.21
C ILE A 1066 8.54 -82.78 3.83
N LYS A 1067 8.97 -83.60 2.86
CA LYS A 1067 8.59 -83.46 1.44
C LYS A 1067 7.23 -84.14 1.20
N ALA A 1068 6.63 -83.82 0.05
CA ALA A 1068 5.55 -84.53 -0.66
C ALA A 1068 4.09 -84.34 -0.20
N THR A 1069 3.24 -83.99 -1.19
CA THR A 1069 1.76 -83.92 -1.18
C THR A 1069 1.10 -82.94 -0.20
N LYS A 1070 -0.06 -82.34 -0.50
CA LYS A 1070 -1.05 -82.59 -1.58
C LYS A 1070 -1.46 -81.28 -2.29
N ASN A 1071 -2.22 -81.39 -3.39
CA ASN A 1071 -2.45 -80.30 -4.36
C ASN A 1071 -3.86 -79.65 -4.24
N ARG A 1072 -4.02 -78.47 -4.87
CA ARG A 1072 -5.24 -77.65 -5.09
C ARG A 1072 -5.84 -76.89 -3.89
N TYR A 1073 -5.72 -75.56 -3.91
CA TYR A 1073 -6.76 -74.63 -3.42
C TYR A 1073 -6.65 -73.24 -4.09
N THR A 1074 -6.74 -73.20 -5.43
CA THR A 1074 -6.56 -71.97 -6.22
C THR A 1074 -7.85 -71.12 -6.26
N ARG A 1075 -8.30 -70.61 -5.11
CA ARG A 1075 -9.45 -69.69 -5.02
C ARG A 1075 -9.31 -68.67 -3.88
N LEU A 1076 -8.20 -67.93 -3.90
CA LEU A 1076 -7.97 -66.72 -3.10
C LEU A 1076 -7.53 -65.59 -4.05
N ARG A 1077 -8.49 -65.10 -4.85
CA ARG A 1077 -8.33 -63.93 -5.74
C ARG A 1077 -9.57 -63.02 -5.74
N GLN A 1078 -10.15 -62.89 -4.55
CA GLN A 1078 -10.85 -61.71 -4.07
C GLN A 1078 -10.16 -61.36 -2.74
N ILE A 1079 -10.06 -60.07 -2.39
CA ILE A 1079 -9.31 -59.58 -1.22
C ILE A 1079 -7.78 -59.78 -1.31
N VAL A 1080 -7.24 -59.43 -2.48
CA VAL A 1080 -6.42 -58.20 -2.59
C VAL A 1080 -7.11 -57.33 -3.65
#